data_AF-B8HEB2-F1
#
_entry.id   AF-B8HEB2-F1
#
_cell.length_a   1.000
_cell.length_b   1.000
_cell.length_c   1.000
_cell.angle_alpha   90.00
_cell.angle_beta   90.00
_cell.angle_gamma   90.00
#
_symmetry.space_group_name_H-M   'P 1'
#
loop_
_entity.id
_entity.type
_entity.pdbx_description
1 polymer ?
#
loop_
_entity_poly.entity_id
_entity_poly.type
_entity_poly.pdbx_seq_one_letter_code
_entity_poly.pdbx_strand_id
1 'polypeptide(L)'
;MDAQPGTTSEALFSGLSLADPPAAPASPEAMPEAGLNSPFPARFISEAFAPGAGEAATFFAELEDEDFVDSLEQLINDAAAHQLADQRNWSSLPAEADSRASLEDWIEPVATEAERALDGFAERLAGADLYGMPAQEFEQLLEAAGNQAPHGLSGYEDFLGGLLRAGKKLVGGAVSLVKKGIAAVGKVLPVNLLLGKLKGLVRPLLRRVISAAMNRLPASVRPLARKLAAKLGVSEAEAEDHASAEGLAEVFGLEVASLLYAPEAEEELGENFFEPTPYESTDSLAALETARARFTERLAALPDGSTPAAEIEQFLPAVMAVQPLIKLGISIIGRQRVVKFVADILANLAKGLIGEGPAKLLATPVADLGLKVFGFETEADSDRMRAAEAVASTVEGTALRLMELPEATFEDQLQLASAVQEAFVEAAAAYLPDRVLHQELPERETAGEGGVWILMPRTAKPRYRFRKYTRVFAVPITRQAARAIRWSDGGTLEGHLLDRGVRRWPLEAEVDLYEAIPGTQFGHFTQDESTDEALEADSSEFQLLTPEIAGLLLREPALGRPGAGRGLPGPAGPGAHAPGAGVMASSGLGAAGLGRPRPQVGRRYFRIRSTALNRINRARRLARRLHVVMEPSKRRLRVQLRLSERQAQQVLALLQPSSPSARRDLPSVLAALRGLYEARLPLILASRLVRHQLAKDAAEASAPVDALLKALAASFSKFLSQRSAQLAAAVAEPAHGVTITATFHDVTRDKLGGAVQPPDVSVHAGWKSSAL
;
A
#
# COMPACT_ATOMS: atom_id res chain seq x y z
N MET A 1 -46.07 -25.43 -44.12
CA MET A 1 -47.29 -26.24 -43.99
C MET A 1 -46.83 -27.67 -44.11
N ASP A 2 -46.59 -28.36 -43.00
CA ASP A 2 -46.25 -29.79 -43.02
C ASP A 2 -46.75 -30.48 -41.75
N ALA A 3 -46.99 -31.77 -41.93
CA ALA A 3 -47.84 -32.67 -41.18
C ALA A 3 -47.41 -32.99 -39.73
N GLN A 4 -48.44 -33.22 -38.91
CA GLN A 4 -48.49 -33.92 -37.61
C GLN A 4 -48.05 -35.43 -37.72
N PRO A 5 -48.12 -36.34 -36.68
CA PRO A 5 -48.72 -36.26 -35.31
C PRO A 5 -48.02 -37.01 -34.14
N GLY A 6 -48.59 -36.86 -32.93
CA GLY A 6 -48.60 -37.83 -31.80
C GLY A 6 -47.43 -37.73 -30.81
N THR A 7 -47.61 -37.70 -29.48
CA THR A 7 -48.55 -38.50 -28.67
C THR A 7 -48.95 -37.83 -27.35
N THR A 8 -50.11 -38.28 -26.87
CA THR A 8 -50.89 -37.99 -25.67
C THR A 8 -50.25 -38.44 -24.34
N SER A 9 -50.49 -37.70 -23.25
CA SER A 9 -51.05 -38.29 -22.03
C SER A 9 -51.78 -37.22 -21.20
N GLU A 10 -53.07 -37.49 -20.97
CA GLU A 10 -54.00 -36.72 -20.16
C GLU A 10 -53.68 -36.80 -18.67
N ALA A 11 -54.26 -35.81 -17.99
CA ALA A 11 -54.40 -35.68 -16.55
C ALA A 11 -55.07 -36.89 -15.89
N LEU A 12 -54.51 -37.30 -14.76
CA LEU A 12 -55.22 -38.03 -13.71
C LEU A 12 -54.88 -37.36 -12.37
N PHE A 13 -55.92 -37.16 -11.56
CA PHE A 13 -55.92 -36.64 -10.18
C PHE A 13 -56.01 -35.12 -9.99
N SER A 14 -57.16 -34.59 -10.43
CA SER A 14 -57.90 -33.61 -9.62
C SER A 14 -58.75 -34.37 -8.60
N GLY A 15 -58.55 -34.08 -7.31
CA GLY A 15 -59.42 -34.55 -6.25
C GLY A 15 -58.66 -35.00 -5.02
N LEU A 16 -58.39 -34.07 -4.10
CA LEU A 16 -58.64 -34.24 -2.67
C LEU A 16 -58.59 -32.87 -1.97
N SER A 17 -59.61 -32.68 -1.14
CA SER A 17 -60.02 -31.47 -0.46
C SER A 17 -59.10 -31.11 0.72
N LEU A 18 -59.15 -29.83 1.10
CA LEU A 18 -58.51 -29.20 2.25
C LEU A 18 -58.49 -30.08 3.51
N ALA A 19 -57.29 -30.25 4.08
CA ALA A 19 -57.08 -30.45 5.50
C ALA A 19 -56.20 -29.30 6.01
N ASP A 20 -56.59 -28.73 7.16
CA ASP A 20 -55.87 -27.66 7.84
C ASP A 20 -54.38 -27.99 8.04
N PRO A 21 -53.47 -26.99 7.94
CA PRO A 21 -52.06 -27.20 8.23
C PRO A 21 -51.87 -27.52 9.73
N PRO A 22 -51.03 -28.50 10.08
CA PRO A 22 -50.63 -28.70 11.47
C PRO A 22 -49.82 -27.50 11.95
N ALA A 23 -50.01 -27.15 13.22
CA ALA A 23 -49.29 -26.08 13.90
C ALA A 23 -47.77 -26.19 13.67
N ALA A 24 -47.16 -25.04 13.38
CA ALA A 24 -45.72 -24.90 13.18
C ALA A 24 -44.95 -25.54 14.34
N PRO A 25 -43.88 -26.32 14.08
CA PRO A 25 -42.96 -26.72 15.12
C PRO A 25 -42.33 -25.45 15.70
N ALA A 26 -42.37 -25.35 17.03
CA ALA A 26 -41.79 -24.26 17.79
C ALA A 26 -40.37 -23.95 17.30
N SER A 27 -40.11 -22.66 17.09
CA SER A 27 -38.77 -22.11 16.91
C SER A 27 -37.81 -22.77 17.91
N PRO A 28 -36.60 -23.21 17.50
CA PRO A 28 -35.60 -23.60 18.47
C PRO A 28 -35.32 -22.40 19.36
N GLU A 29 -35.54 -22.57 20.65
CA GLU A 29 -35.12 -21.64 21.69
C GLU A 29 -33.67 -21.25 21.40
N ALA A 30 -33.46 -19.97 21.11
CA ALA A 30 -32.15 -19.38 21.07
C ALA A 30 -31.50 -19.66 22.43
N MET A 31 -30.44 -20.46 22.42
CA MET A 31 -29.59 -20.60 23.59
C MET A 31 -29.20 -19.19 24.06
N PRO A 32 -29.34 -18.88 25.36
CA PRO A 32 -28.91 -17.59 25.85
C PRO A 32 -27.40 -17.53 25.63
N GLU A 33 -26.96 -16.63 24.75
CA GLU A 33 -25.58 -16.19 24.77
C GLU A 33 -25.27 -15.82 26.21
N ALA A 34 -24.32 -16.55 26.81
CA ALA A 34 -23.73 -16.18 28.08
C ALA A 34 -22.93 -14.89 27.85
N GLY A 35 -23.66 -13.78 27.72
CA GLY A 35 -23.13 -12.45 27.89
C GLY A 35 -22.52 -12.42 29.27
N LEU A 36 -21.21 -12.20 29.32
CA LEU A 36 -20.52 -11.77 30.52
C LEU A 36 -21.15 -10.43 30.93
N ASN A 37 -22.26 -10.51 31.67
CA ASN A 37 -22.85 -9.39 32.39
C ASN A 37 -21.86 -9.00 33.48
N SER A 38 -20.90 -8.18 33.09
CA SER A 38 -20.20 -7.31 34.02
C SER A 38 -21.27 -6.55 34.82
N PRO A 39 -21.20 -6.51 36.16
CA PRO A 39 -22.15 -5.76 37.00
C PRO A 39 -22.02 -4.24 36.83
N PHE A 40 -21.11 -3.79 35.97
CA PHE A 40 -20.95 -2.39 35.60
C PHE A 40 -21.71 -2.13 34.29
N PRO A 41 -22.69 -1.22 34.26
CA PRO A 41 -23.34 -0.83 33.02
C PRO A 41 -22.30 -0.21 32.09
N ALA A 42 -22.20 -0.70 30.84
CA ALA A 42 -21.33 -0.11 29.81
C ALA A 42 -21.55 1.40 29.59
N ARG A 43 -22.70 1.92 30.04
CA ARG A 43 -23.04 3.36 30.03
C ARG A 43 -22.33 4.20 31.08
N PHE A 44 -21.78 3.62 32.14
CA PHE A 44 -20.98 4.36 33.13
C PHE A 44 -19.51 4.51 32.74
N ILE A 45 -19.03 3.78 31.73
CA ILE A 45 -17.67 3.92 31.19
C ILE A 45 -17.63 4.98 30.08
N SER A 46 -18.73 5.21 29.35
CA SER A 46 -18.73 6.13 28.21
C SER A 46 -19.06 7.60 28.53
N GLU A 47 -19.63 7.92 29.71
CA GLU A 47 -20.16 9.27 29.97
C GLU A 47 -19.58 10.01 31.19
N ALA A 48 -18.71 9.39 32.00
CA ALA A 48 -18.28 10.01 33.27
C ALA A 48 -16.80 10.46 33.35
N PHE A 49 -15.93 10.12 32.39
CA PHE A 49 -14.52 10.55 32.34
C PHE A 49 -14.10 10.60 30.87
N ALA A 50 -13.59 11.66 30.23
CA ALA A 50 -12.81 12.80 30.69
C ALA A 50 -13.12 14.05 29.85
N PRO A 51 -13.08 15.28 30.42
CA PRO A 51 -13.18 16.55 29.70
C PRO A 51 -12.13 16.80 28.59
N GLY A 52 -11.27 15.82 28.28
CA GLY A 52 -10.16 15.90 27.32
C GLY A 52 -10.23 14.92 26.15
N ALA A 53 -11.21 14.01 26.06
CA ALA A 53 -11.28 13.03 24.97
C ALA A 53 -11.43 13.68 23.58
N GLY A 54 -12.23 14.75 23.48
CA GLY A 54 -12.35 15.53 22.26
C GLY A 54 -11.03 16.26 21.90
N GLU A 55 -10.32 16.80 22.89
CA GLU A 55 -9.03 17.47 22.67
C GLU A 55 -7.93 16.48 22.26
N ALA A 56 -7.90 15.29 22.88
CA ALA A 56 -7.01 14.20 22.54
C ALA A 56 -7.23 13.71 21.10
N ALA A 57 -8.48 13.53 20.67
CA ALA A 57 -8.81 13.17 19.29
C ALA A 57 -8.41 14.27 18.29
N THR A 58 -8.62 15.55 18.62
CA THR A 58 -8.16 16.65 17.77
C THR A 58 -6.64 16.72 17.67
N PHE A 59 -5.93 16.50 18.78
CA PHE A 59 -4.48 16.49 18.82
C PHE A 59 -3.90 15.29 18.06
N PHE A 60 -4.52 14.12 18.19
CA PHE A 60 -4.15 12.93 17.44
C PHE A 60 -4.27 13.18 15.92
N ALA A 61 -5.38 13.76 15.48
CA ALA A 61 -5.55 14.12 14.07
C ALA A 61 -4.52 15.17 13.60
N GLU A 62 -4.09 16.09 14.47
CA GLU A 62 -2.99 17.00 14.16
C GLU A 62 -1.64 16.29 14.01
N LEU A 63 -1.41 15.16 14.69
CA LEU A 63 -0.16 14.41 14.60
C LEU A 63 0.01 13.71 13.25
N GLU A 64 -1.09 13.44 12.54
CA GLU A 64 -1.04 12.86 11.20
C GLU A 64 -0.16 13.70 10.25
N ASP A 65 0.79 13.03 9.61
CA ASP A 65 1.78 13.64 8.72
C ASP A 65 2.06 12.65 7.57
N GLU A 66 1.59 12.96 6.36
CA GLU A 66 1.78 12.04 5.23
C GLU A 66 3.25 11.96 4.79
N ASP A 67 4.03 13.03 4.93
CA ASP A 67 5.46 12.98 4.62
C ASP A 67 6.17 12.04 5.62
N PHE A 68 5.71 11.98 6.88
CA PHE A 68 6.20 11.00 7.85
C PHE A 68 5.78 9.57 7.48
N VAL A 69 4.54 9.35 7.05
CA VAL A 69 4.08 8.05 6.52
C VAL A 69 4.95 7.60 5.34
N ASP A 70 5.21 8.49 4.36
CA ASP A 70 6.09 8.21 3.22
C ASP A 70 7.50 7.83 3.67
N SER A 71 8.04 8.54 4.66
CA SER A 71 9.38 8.25 5.20
C SER A 71 9.45 6.90 5.92
N LEU A 72 8.39 6.50 6.62
CA LEU A 72 8.27 5.17 7.24
C LEU A 72 8.14 4.08 6.16
N GLU A 73 7.38 4.34 5.10
CA GLU A 73 7.27 3.42 3.97
C GLU A 73 8.62 3.22 3.29
N GLN A 74 9.38 4.29 3.08
CA GLN A 74 10.74 4.22 2.56
C GLN A 74 11.63 3.38 3.50
N LEU A 75 11.58 3.62 4.81
CA LEU A 75 12.39 2.88 5.78
C LEU A 75 12.03 1.38 5.83
N ILE A 76 10.75 1.02 5.72
CA ILE A 76 10.29 -0.38 5.60
C ILE A 76 10.87 -1.01 4.33
N ASN A 77 10.82 -0.30 3.20
CA ASN A 77 11.34 -0.80 1.93
C ASN A 77 12.88 -0.92 1.95
N ASP A 78 13.58 0.03 2.55
CA ASP A 78 15.04 -0.01 2.69
C ASP A 78 15.47 -1.16 3.61
N ALA A 79 14.74 -1.39 4.71
CA ALA A 79 14.94 -2.53 5.60
C ALA A 79 14.69 -3.88 4.89
N ALA A 80 13.61 -3.97 4.10
CA ALA A 80 13.28 -5.16 3.32
C ALA A 80 14.35 -5.45 2.25
N ALA A 81 14.85 -4.40 1.58
CA ALA A 81 15.97 -4.50 0.65
C ALA A 81 17.25 -4.96 1.35
N HIS A 82 17.59 -4.37 2.50
CA HIS A 82 18.76 -4.75 3.29
C HIS A 82 18.67 -6.21 3.76
N GLN A 83 17.52 -6.65 4.25
CA GLN A 83 17.30 -8.03 4.67
C GLN A 83 17.56 -9.02 3.53
N LEU A 84 17.08 -8.71 2.32
CA LEU A 84 17.28 -9.58 1.17
C LEU A 84 18.73 -9.58 0.69
N ALA A 85 19.40 -8.42 0.72
CA ALA A 85 20.81 -8.30 0.38
C ALA A 85 21.69 -9.06 1.36
N ASP A 86 21.44 -8.93 2.66
CA ASP A 86 22.21 -9.61 3.71
C ASP A 86 22.09 -11.13 3.57
N GLN A 87 20.88 -11.65 3.34
CA GLN A 87 20.65 -13.10 3.12
C GLN A 87 21.49 -13.72 1.98
N ARG A 88 22.00 -12.93 1.03
CA ARG A 88 22.91 -13.41 -0.02
C ARG A 88 24.29 -13.78 0.50
N ASN A 89 24.73 -13.09 1.54
CA ASN A 89 26.08 -13.24 2.09
C ASN A 89 26.20 -14.49 2.98
N TRP A 90 25.06 -15.09 3.37
CA TRP A 90 25.05 -16.27 4.22
C TRP A 90 25.05 -17.56 3.40
N SER A 91 25.93 -18.50 3.78
CA SER A 91 25.99 -19.84 3.21
C SER A 91 24.86 -20.76 3.70
N SER A 92 24.24 -20.43 4.84
CA SER A 92 23.07 -21.08 5.41
C SER A 92 22.00 -20.03 5.70
N LEU A 93 20.73 -20.45 5.82
CA LEU A 93 19.68 -19.53 6.22
C LEU A 93 20.00 -19.02 7.64
N PRO A 94 20.22 -17.70 7.84
CA PRO A 94 20.48 -17.17 9.17
C PRO A 94 19.30 -17.50 10.07
N ALA A 95 19.58 -17.76 11.35
CA ALA A 95 18.49 -17.82 12.31
C ALA A 95 17.76 -16.47 12.26
N GLU A 96 16.46 -16.49 12.53
CA GLU A 96 15.70 -15.26 12.47
C GLU A 96 16.22 -14.20 13.45
N ALA A 97 16.72 -14.65 14.61
CA ALA A 97 17.40 -13.79 15.57
C ALA A 97 18.61 -13.07 14.94
N ASP A 98 19.39 -13.76 14.10
CA ASP A 98 20.55 -13.17 13.42
C ASP A 98 20.11 -12.17 12.35
N SER A 99 19.07 -12.49 11.57
CA SER A 99 18.49 -11.56 10.59
C SER A 99 17.97 -10.28 11.25
N ARG A 100 17.35 -10.43 12.43
CA ARG A 100 16.86 -9.31 13.21
C ARG A 100 18.01 -8.48 13.79
N ALA A 101 19.03 -9.14 14.36
CA ALA A 101 20.21 -8.45 14.88
C ALA A 101 20.92 -7.65 13.79
N SER A 102 21.09 -8.23 12.59
CA SER A 102 21.64 -7.53 11.41
C SER A 102 20.83 -6.28 11.02
N LEU A 103 19.49 -6.35 11.05
CA LEU A 103 18.64 -5.20 10.80
C LEU A 103 18.67 -4.16 11.94
N GLU A 104 18.80 -4.60 13.18
CA GLU A 104 18.97 -3.73 14.35
C GLU A 104 20.30 -2.97 14.26
N ASP A 105 21.40 -3.64 13.89
CA ASP A 105 22.71 -3.02 13.65
C ASP A 105 22.66 -2.01 12.49
N TRP A 106 21.95 -2.34 11.41
CA TRP A 106 21.79 -1.46 10.25
C TRP A 106 21.01 -0.18 10.57
N ILE A 107 19.97 -0.26 11.39
CA ILE A 107 19.11 0.89 11.73
C ILE A 107 19.64 1.71 12.91
N GLU A 108 20.60 1.19 13.68
CA GLU A 108 21.17 1.86 14.85
C GLU A 108 21.73 3.27 14.56
N PRO A 109 22.39 3.55 13.42
CA PRO A 109 22.79 4.91 13.08
C PRO A 109 21.60 5.87 12.96
N VAL A 110 20.47 5.40 12.40
CA VAL A 110 19.24 6.18 12.28
C VAL A 110 18.62 6.43 13.65
N ALA A 111 18.61 5.42 14.52
CA ALA A 111 18.16 5.56 15.90
C ALA A 111 18.99 6.59 16.67
N THR A 112 20.32 6.50 16.57
CA THR A 112 21.25 7.40 17.25
C THR A 112 21.09 8.85 16.78
N GLU A 113 20.94 9.07 15.46
CA GLU A 113 20.76 10.42 14.92
C GLU A 113 19.37 11.00 15.27
N ALA A 114 18.32 10.17 15.30
CA ALA A 114 17.00 10.57 15.76
C ALA A 114 16.99 10.97 17.24
N GLU A 115 17.65 10.19 18.10
CA GLU A 115 17.83 10.50 19.52
C GLU A 115 18.63 11.81 19.70
N ARG A 116 19.73 11.96 18.97
CA ARG A 116 20.55 13.18 18.98
C ARG A 116 19.79 14.41 18.51
N ALA A 117 18.96 14.28 17.48
CA ALA A 117 18.12 15.37 16.98
C ALA A 117 17.11 15.82 18.04
N LEU A 118 16.49 14.88 18.77
CA LEU A 118 15.57 15.19 19.87
C LEU A 118 16.28 15.78 21.09
N ASP A 119 17.49 15.31 21.43
CA ASP A 119 18.31 15.90 22.50
C ASP A 119 18.68 17.34 22.16
N GLY A 120 19.16 17.59 20.94
CA GLY A 120 19.49 18.94 20.47
C GLY A 120 18.27 19.87 20.41
N PHE A 121 17.08 19.33 20.15
CA PHE A 121 15.82 20.06 20.23
C PHE A 121 15.45 20.40 21.69
N ALA A 122 15.58 19.44 22.61
CA ALA A 122 15.30 19.62 24.03
C ALA A 122 16.26 20.62 24.69
N GLU A 123 17.56 20.54 24.42
CA GLU A 123 18.59 21.45 24.97
C GLU A 123 18.29 22.92 24.63
N ARG A 124 17.78 23.21 23.43
CA ARG A 124 17.41 24.57 23.03
C ARG A 124 16.18 25.09 23.77
N LEU A 125 15.23 24.20 24.03
CA LEU A 125 14.02 24.54 24.76
C LEU A 125 14.28 24.71 26.25
N ALA A 126 15.26 24.00 26.82
CA ALA A 126 15.59 24.03 28.24
C ALA A 126 16.00 25.43 28.75
N GLY A 127 16.55 26.28 27.89
CA GLY A 127 16.97 27.64 28.24
C GLY A 127 15.89 28.72 28.12
N ALA A 128 14.70 28.39 27.62
CA ALA A 128 13.63 29.35 27.31
C ALA A 128 12.45 29.24 28.30
N ASP A 129 11.85 30.38 28.64
CA ASP A 129 10.58 30.41 29.40
C ASP A 129 9.40 30.15 28.46
N LEU A 130 9.17 28.87 28.15
CA LEU A 130 8.15 28.41 27.20
C LEU A 130 6.71 28.77 27.63
N TYR A 131 6.48 28.91 28.94
CA TYR A 131 5.15 29.14 29.48
C TYR A 131 4.82 30.63 29.60
N GLY A 132 5.82 31.47 29.91
CA GLY A 132 5.68 32.92 29.99
C GLY A 132 5.73 33.64 28.63
N MET A 133 6.28 33.01 27.59
CA MET A 133 6.47 33.68 26.31
C MET A 133 5.18 33.80 25.46
N PRO A 134 5.04 34.88 24.67
CA PRO A 134 3.89 35.07 23.79
C PRO A 134 3.84 33.98 22.70
N ALA A 135 2.63 33.62 22.26
CA ALA A 135 2.41 32.49 21.35
C ALA A 135 3.21 32.59 20.05
N GLN A 136 3.37 33.80 19.50
CA GLN A 136 4.13 34.02 18.27
C GLN A 136 5.64 33.80 18.44
N GLU A 137 6.22 34.28 19.55
CA GLU A 137 7.65 34.04 19.83
C GLU A 137 7.91 32.56 20.13
N PHE A 138 6.94 31.89 20.77
CA PHE A 138 7.01 30.44 21.02
C PHE A 138 7.03 29.64 19.71
N GLU A 139 6.12 29.94 18.77
CA GLU A 139 6.11 29.30 17.45
C GLU A 139 7.41 29.54 16.70
N GLN A 140 7.95 30.78 16.73
CA GLN A 140 9.23 31.10 16.11
C GLN A 140 10.40 30.33 16.74
N LEU A 141 10.39 30.17 18.07
CA LEU A 141 11.40 29.41 18.79
C LEU A 141 11.33 27.91 18.45
N LEU A 142 10.13 27.33 18.42
CA LEU A 142 9.93 25.94 18.00
C LEU A 142 10.42 25.72 16.57
N GLU A 143 10.10 26.64 15.66
CA GLU A 143 10.56 26.59 14.28
C GLU A 143 12.09 26.67 14.18
N ALA A 144 12.71 27.65 14.85
CA ALA A 144 14.16 27.79 14.88
C ALA A 144 14.86 26.57 15.50
N ALA A 145 14.26 25.97 16.54
CA ALA A 145 14.81 24.80 17.20
C ALA A 145 14.77 23.55 16.31
N GLY A 146 13.70 23.36 15.52
CA GLY A 146 13.55 22.18 14.66
C GLY A 146 14.10 22.29 13.24
N ASN A 147 14.51 23.46 12.76
CA ASN A 147 15.01 23.67 11.39
C ASN A 147 16.50 23.34 11.19
N GLN A 148 17.16 22.70 12.15
CA GLN A 148 18.51 22.19 11.88
C GLN A 148 18.44 20.89 11.11
N ALA A 149 19.10 20.89 9.94
CA ALA A 149 19.25 19.69 9.15
C ALA A 149 20.05 18.66 9.96
N PRO A 150 19.51 17.46 10.22
CA PRO A 150 20.30 16.38 10.79
C PRO A 150 21.50 16.14 9.88
N HIS A 151 22.70 16.20 10.47
CA HIS A 151 23.95 16.14 9.72
C HIS A 151 24.50 14.73 9.78
N GLY A 152 24.48 14.00 8.66
CA GLY A 152 25.27 12.77 8.52
C GLY A 152 24.57 11.58 7.88
N LEU A 153 23.24 11.60 7.72
CA LEU A 153 22.47 10.49 7.15
C LEU A 153 21.67 10.91 5.91
N SER A 154 22.30 10.80 4.74
CA SER A 154 21.63 11.00 3.46
C SER A 154 20.51 9.95 3.28
N GLY A 155 19.30 10.39 2.93
CA GLY A 155 18.16 9.51 2.63
C GLY A 155 17.14 9.35 3.75
N TYR A 156 17.47 9.73 4.99
CA TYR A 156 16.56 9.61 6.16
C TYR A 156 16.12 10.97 6.73
N GLU A 157 16.46 12.07 6.05
CA GLU A 157 16.13 13.44 6.47
C GLU A 157 14.63 13.66 6.67
N ASP A 158 13.79 13.02 5.83
CA ASP A 158 12.35 13.18 5.90
C ASP A 158 11.75 12.45 7.12
N PHE A 159 12.31 11.31 7.50
CA PHE A 159 11.94 10.59 8.73
C PHE A 159 12.29 11.42 9.96
N LEU A 160 13.53 11.93 10.03
CA LEU A 160 13.99 12.77 11.14
C LEU A 160 13.19 14.09 11.22
N GLY A 161 12.89 14.68 10.07
CA GLY A 161 12.01 15.86 9.98
C GLY A 161 10.60 15.57 10.50
N GLY A 162 10.00 14.44 10.15
CA GLY A 162 8.69 14.04 10.67
C GLY A 162 8.70 13.80 12.19
N LEU A 163 9.74 13.17 12.72
CA LEU A 163 9.92 12.99 14.16
C LEU A 163 10.05 14.33 14.91
N LEU A 164 10.86 15.26 14.38
CA LEU A 164 10.99 16.60 14.95
C LEU A 164 9.66 17.37 14.88
N ARG A 165 8.88 17.21 13.80
CA ARG A 165 7.52 17.79 13.71
C ARG A 165 6.59 17.20 14.76
N ALA A 166 6.63 15.89 15.01
CA ALA A 166 5.89 15.28 16.11
C ALA A 166 6.32 15.84 17.48
N GLY A 167 7.63 16.05 17.68
CA GLY A 167 8.17 16.75 18.85
C GLY A 167 7.66 18.18 19.01
N LYS A 168 7.69 18.99 17.94
CA LYS A 168 7.12 20.35 17.93
C LYS A 168 5.63 20.34 18.30
N LYS A 169 4.85 19.42 17.71
CA LYS A 169 3.42 19.25 18.02
C LYS A 169 3.19 18.86 19.48
N LEU A 170 3.97 17.91 20.02
CA LEU A 170 3.92 17.50 21.42
C LEU A 170 4.18 18.67 22.39
N VAL A 171 5.24 19.45 22.15
CA VAL A 171 5.57 20.61 22.98
C VAL A 171 4.51 21.72 22.85
N GLY A 172 4.02 21.98 21.63
CA GLY A 172 2.94 22.93 21.39
C GLY A 172 1.63 22.52 22.07
N GLY A 173 1.28 21.24 22.01
CA GLY A 173 0.14 20.66 22.72
C GLY A 173 0.25 20.86 24.23
N ALA A 174 1.38 20.48 24.83
CA ALA A 174 1.64 20.65 26.27
C ALA A 174 1.50 22.11 26.72
N VAL A 175 2.13 23.05 26.00
CA VAL A 175 2.07 24.48 26.32
C VAL A 175 0.64 25.01 26.16
N SER A 176 -0.12 24.55 25.17
CA SER A 176 -1.51 24.95 24.97
C SER A 176 -2.43 24.49 26.12
N LEU A 177 -2.22 23.29 26.66
CA LEU A 177 -2.98 22.77 27.81
C LEU A 177 -2.72 23.61 29.07
N VAL A 178 -1.46 23.97 29.32
CA VAL A 178 -1.08 24.87 30.42
C VAL A 178 -1.73 26.25 30.25
N LYS A 179 -1.65 26.84 29.05
CA LYS A 179 -2.24 28.16 28.76
C LYS A 179 -3.77 28.17 28.87
N LYS A 180 -4.43 27.07 28.54
CA LYS A 180 -5.89 26.92 28.70
C LYS A 180 -6.34 26.73 30.15
N GLY A 181 -5.41 26.65 31.12
CA GLY A 181 -5.76 26.44 32.51
C GLY A 181 -6.36 25.06 32.80
N ILE A 182 -6.16 24.08 31.89
CA ILE A 182 -6.54 22.67 32.08
C ILE A 182 -5.49 22.02 33.00
N ALA A 183 -5.20 22.67 34.11
CA ALA A 183 -4.36 22.20 35.20
C ALA A 183 -5.11 21.15 36.04
N ALA A 184 -5.88 20.27 35.39
CA ALA A 184 -6.42 19.10 36.04
C ALA A 184 -5.26 18.16 36.33
N VAL A 185 -4.79 18.25 37.58
CA VAL A 185 -3.82 17.41 38.30
C VAL A 185 -2.34 17.75 38.04
N GLY A 186 -1.81 18.76 38.74
CA GLY A 186 -0.51 18.78 39.48
C GLY A 186 0.81 18.24 38.89
N LYS A 187 0.85 17.71 37.68
CA LYS A 187 2.02 17.08 37.04
C LYS A 187 2.16 17.65 35.62
N VAL A 188 2.36 18.97 35.50
CA VAL A 188 2.86 19.52 34.22
C VAL A 188 4.25 18.93 34.01
N LEU A 189 4.33 17.90 33.18
CA LEU A 189 5.60 17.24 32.88
C LEU A 189 6.51 18.29 32.23
N PRO A 190 7.75 18.47 32.73
CA PRO A 190 8.72 19.34 32.08
C PRO A 190 8.86 18.98 30.61
N VAL A 191 8.99 19.96 29.72
CA VAL A 191 9.14 19.73 28.28
C VAL A 191 10.31 18.77 27.99
N ASN A 192 11.40 18.88 28.74
CA ASN A 192 12.53 17.95 28.65
C ASN A 192 12.15 16.50 28.98
N LEU A 193 11.23 16.28 29.92
CA LEU A 193 10.74 14.95 30.26
C LEU A 193 9.83 14.40 29.15
N LEU A 194 8.95 15.23 28.58
CA LEU A 194 8.12 14.83 27.43
C LEU A 194 8.96 14.47 26.20
N LEU A 195 9.97 15.28 25.88
CA LEU A 195 10.90 15.01 24.79
C LEU A 195 11.79 13.79 25.08
N GLY A 196 12.17 13.58 26.34
CA GLY A 196 12.84 12.35 26.78
C GLY A 196 11.97 11.10 26.59
N LYS A 197 10.65 11.20 26.85
CA LYS A 197 9.70 10.12 26.57
C LYS A 197 9.49 9.90 25.07
N LEU A 198 9.37 10.97 24.28
CA LEU A 198 9.32 10.88 22.81
C LEU A 198 10.58 10.23 22.24
N LYS A 199 11.75 10.58 22.77
CA LYS A 199 13.02 9.92 22.47
C LYS A 199 12.96 8.42 22.79
N GLY A 200 12.37 8.05 23.93
CA GLY A 200 12.10 6.66 24.29
C GLY A 200 11.22 5.89 23.29
N LEU A 201 10.39 6.57 22.49
CA LEU A 201 9.53 5.95 21.46
C LEU A 201 10.26 5.68 20.12
N VAL A 202 11.43 6.28 19.89
CA VAL A 202 12.17 6.15 18.62
C VAL A 202 12.56 4.68 18.37
N ARG A 203 13.22 4.04 19.34
CA ARG A 203 13.65 2.64 19.20
C ARG A 203 12.48 1.65 19.03
N PRO A 204 11.40 1.73 19.82
CA PRO A 204 10.17 0.96 19.57
C PRO A 204 9.61 1.12 18.15
N LEU A 205 9.54 2.35 17.63
CA LEU A 205 9.09 2.60 16.27
C LEU A 205 9.98 1.92 15.24
N LEU A 206 11.31 2.06 15.35
CA LEU A 206 12.25 1.42 14.43
C LEU A 206 12.22 -0.11 14.53
N ARG A 207 12.04 -0.68 15.72
CA ARG A 207 11.81 -2.13 15.91
C ARG A 207 10.53 -2.61 15.23
N ARG A 208 9.47 -1.79 15.21
CA ARG A 208 8.23 -2.09 14.47
C ARG A 208 8.44 -1.98 12.96
N VAL A 209 9.24 -1.02 12.49
CA VAL A 209 9.64 -0.92 11.08
C VAL A 209 10.40 -2.18 10.63
N ILE A 210 11.36 -2.65 11.43
CA ILE A 210 12.06 -3.93 11.20
C ILE A 210 11.05 -5.08 11.14
N SER A 211 10.13 -5.15 12.11
CA SER A 211 9.12 -6.22 12.16
C SER A 211 8.21 -6.19 10.92
N ALA A 212 7.79 -5.00 10.47
CA ALA A 212 7.01 -4.80 9.27
C ALA A 212 7.76 -5.20 8.00
N ALA A 213 9.05 -4.86 7.90
CA ALA A 213 9.91 -5.25 6.79
C ALA A 213 10.11 -6.78 6.72
N MET A 214 10.18 -7.44 7.88
CA MET A 214 10.21 -8.90 8.01
C MET A 214 8.83 -9.55 7.77
N ASN A 215 7.79 -8.77 7.41
CA ASN A 215 6.39 -9.19 7.26
C ASN A 215 5.77 -9.83 8.52
N ARG A 216 6.23 -9.45 9.71
CA ARG A 216 5.56 -9.80 10.96
C ARG A 216 4.43 -8.83 11.20
N LEU A 217 3.21 -9.36 11.20
CA LEU A 217 2.00 -8.61 11.56
C LEU A 217 2.01 -8.31 13.06
N PRO A 218 1.99 -7.03 13.49
CA PRO A 218 1.81 -6.68 14.90
C PRO A 218 0.34 -6.90 15.33
N ALA A 219 -0.14 -8.16 15.31
CA ALA A 219 -1.47 -8.49 15.83
C ALA A 219 -1.60 -8.17 17.33
N SER A 220 -0.47 -8.17 18.05
CA SER A 220 -0.35 -7.76 19.47
C SER A 220 -0.57 -6.26 19.69
N VAL A 221 -0.35 -5.42 18.67
CA VAL A 221 -0.50 -3.96 18.79
C VAL A 221 -1.97 -3.56 18.65
N ARG A 222 -2.82 -4.38 18.00
CA ARG A 222 -4.26 -4.13 17.87
C ARG A 222 -4.96 -3.90 19.22
N PRO A 223 -4.87 -4.79 20.23
CA PRO A 223 -5.52 -4.56 21.51
C PRO A 223 -4.94 -3.35 22.25
N LEU A 224 -3.65 -3.06 22.06
CA LEU A 224 -2.99 -1.90 22.67
C LEU A 224 -3.49 -0.58 22.06
N ALA A 225 -3.48 -0.50 20.73
CA ALA A 225 -3.98 0.62 19.96
C ALA A 225 -5.48 0.84 20.22
N ARG A 226 -6.28 -0.23 20.33
CA ARG A 226 -7.70 -0.14 20.71
C ARG A 226 -7.90 0.39 22.13
N LYS A 227 -7.08 -0.06 23.10
CA LYS A 227 -7.13 0.47 24.47
C LYS A 227 -6.74 1.94 24.53
N LEU A 228 -5.71 2.34 23.78
CA LEU A 228 -5.29 3.73 23.68
C LEU A 228 -6.33 4.60 22.98
N ALA A 229 -6.82 4.17 21.82
CA ALA A 229 -7.87 4.86 21.07
C ALA A 229 -9.13 5.04 21.93
N ALA A 230 -9.57 3.99 22.64
CA ALA A 230 -10.69 4.06 23.57
C ALA A 230 -10.42 5.05 24.72
N LYS A 231 -9.23 5.04 25.33
CA LYS A 231 -8.85 6.01 26.38
C LYS A 231 -8.77 7.45 25.86
N LEU A 232 -8.36 7.64 24.60
CA LEU A 232 -8.24 8.95 23.96
C LEU A 232 -9.54 9.42 23.28
N GLY A 233 -10.60 8.61 23.30
CA GLY A 233 -11.87 8.92 22.61
C GLY A 233 -11.77 8.96 21.09
N VAL A 234 -10.76 8.32 20.51
CA VAL A 234 -10.58 8.17 19.07
C VAL A 234 -11.41 6.96 18.60
N SER A 235 -12.19 7.12 17.53
CA SER A 235 -12.94 6.00 16.91
C SER A 235 -12.00 4.84 16.59
N GLU A 236 -12.48 3.59 16.68
CA GLU A 236 -11.66 2.39 16.45
C GLU A 236 -10.79 2.56 15.20
N ALA A 237 -9.48 2.36 15.38
CA ALA A 237 -8.48 2.42 14.31
C ALA A 237 -8.92 1.51 13.15
N GLU A 238 -9.33 2.11 12.02
CA GLU A 238 -9.78 1.41 10.81
C GLU A 238 -8.61 0.87 9.97
N ALA A 239 -7.35 1.00 10.42
CA ALA A 239 -6.22 0.44 9.68
C ALA A 239 -6.35 -1.09 9.60
N GLU A 240 -6.81 -1.58 8.44
CA GLU A 240 -6.92 -3.01 8.15
C GLU A 240 -5.55 -3.73 8.32
N ASP A 241 -4.45 -3.00 8.13
CA ASP A 241 -3.07 -3.48 8.23
C ASP A 241 -2.17 -2.56 9.10
N HIS A 242 -2.07 -2.85 10.39
CA HIS A 242 -1.16 -2.13 11.32
C HIS A 242 0.33 -2.37 11.06
N ALA A 243 0.71 -3.32 10.19
CA ALA A 243 2.10 -3.47 9.77
C ALA A 243 2.47 -2.44 8.70
N SER A 244 1.49 -1.77 8.06
CA SER A 244 1.72 -0.75 7.04
C SER A 244 2.35 0.52 7.63
N ALA A 245 3.00 1.34 6.80
CA ALA A 245 3.54 2.64 7.22
C ALA A 245 2.48 3.56 7.84
N GLU A 246 1.26 3.54 7.30
CA GLU A 246 0.12 4.29 7.85
C GLU A 246 -0.25 3.77 9.24
N GLY A 247 -0.37 2.45 9.40
CA GLY A 247 -0.63 1.84 10.70
C GLY A 247 0.46 2.09 11.73
N LEU A 248 1.74 2.11 11.34
CA LEU A 248 2.85 2.45 12.23
C LEU A 248 2.82 3.92 12.64
N ALA A 249 2.55 4.84 11.71
CA ALA A 249 2.41 6.26 12.00
C ALA A 249 1.21 6.52 12.93
N GLU A 250 0.11 5.81 12.73
CA GLU A 250 -1.09 5.88 13.57
C GLU A 250 -0.79 5.44 15.00
N VAL A 251 -0.16 4.27 15.18
CA VAL A 251 0.23 3.76 16.50
C VAL A 251 1.21 4.73 17.18
N PHE A 252 2.21 5.23 16.45
CA PHE A 252 3.13 6.23 16.96
C PHE A 252 2.40 7.51 17.40
N GLY A 253 1.45 8.00 16.59
CA GLY A 253 0.62 9.15 16.94
C GLY A 253 -0.20 8.92 18.22
N LEU A 254 -0.77 7.73 18.41
CA LEU A 254 -1.50 7.36 19.62
C LEU A 254 -0.58 7.34 20.84
N GLU A 255 0.64 6.82 20.70
CA GLU A 255 1.64 6.82 21.78
C GLU A 255 2.06 8.24 22.15
N VAL A 256 2.34 9.10 21.17
CA VAL A 256 2.67 10.52 21.38
C VAL A 256 1.50 11.26 22.04
N ALA A 257 0.27 11.03 21.61
CA ALA A 257 -0.92 11.62 22.24
C ALA A 257 -1.11 11.12 23.68
N SER A 258 -0.83 9.84 23.96
CA SER A 258 -0.94 9.27 25.30
C SER A 258 0.01 9.93 26.31
N LEU A 259 1.18 10.39 25.87
CA LEU A 259 2.12 11.12 26.74
C LEU A 259 1.54 12.41 27.33
N LEU A 260 0.58 13.05 26.65
CA LEU A 260 -0.09 14.28 27.13
C LEU A 260 -1.39 13.99 27.87
N TYR A 261 -2.25 13.15 27.29
CA TYR A 261 -3.64 13.02 27.71
C TYR A 261 -3.90 11.79 28.59
N ALA A 262 -2.97 10.84 28.67
CA ALA A 262 -3.10 9.63 29.47
C ALA A 262 -1.77 9.25 30.19
N PRO A 263 -1.12 10.17 30.94
CA PRO A 263 0.17 9.87 31.58
C PRO A 263 0.05 8.77 32.66
N GLU A 264 -1.13 8.56 33.24
CA GLU A 264 -1.40 7.49 34.21
C GLU A 264 -1.53 6.11 33.57
N ALA A 265 -1.84 6.04 32.26
CA ALA A 265 -1.90 4.76 31.56
C ALA A 265 -0.52 4.08 31.53
N GLU A 266 0.57 4.85 31.60
CA GLU A 266 1.94 4.34 31.70
C GLU A 266 2.22 3.73 33.08
N GLU A 267 1.75 4.36 34.18
CA GLU A 267 1.87 3.80 35.54
C GLU A 267 1.06 2.49 35.69
N GLU A 268 -0.10 2.40 35.05
CA GLU A 268 -0.99 1.22 35.08
C GLU A 268 -0.49 0.08 34.17
N LEU A 269 0.24 0.40 33.10
CA LEU A 269 0.68 -0.56 32.08
C LEU A 269 2.18 -0.94 32.19
N GLY A 270 2.94 -0.23 33.04
CA GLY A 270 4.34 -0.51 33.40
C GLY A 270 5.38 -0.01 32.39
N GLU A 271 6.66 0.00 32.78
CA GLU A 271 7.80 0.46 31.93
C GLU A 271 7.94 -0.33 30.61
N ASN A 272 7.38 -1.54 30.53
CA ASN A 272 7.36 -2.37 29.32
C ASN A 272 6.22 -2.02 28.35
N PHE A 273 5.40 -1.01 28.63
CA PHE A 273 4.23 -0.66 27.84
C PHE A 273 4.54 -0.33 26.37
N PHE A 274 5.65 0.39 26.14
CA PHE A 274 6.12 0.74 24.80
C PHE A 274 7.08 -0.29 24.22
N GLU A 275 7.54 -1.27 25.02
CA GLU A 275 8.39 -2.33 24.50
C GLU A 275 7.57 -3.34 23.70
N PRO A 276 7.95 -3.63 22.44
CA PRO A 276 7.32 -4.70 21.70
C PRO A 276 7.61 -6.03 22.42
N THR A 277 6.57 -6.68 22.94
CA THR A 277 6.67 -8.01 23.56
C THR A 277 7.20 -9.02 22.54
N PRO A 278 8.18 -9.88 22.89
CA PRO A 278 8.70 -10.90 21.99
C PRO A 278 7.59 -11.88 21.59
N TYR A 279 7.45 -12.10 20.28
CA TYR A 279 6.36 -12.85 19.66
C TYR A 279 6.55 -14.37 19.75
N GLU A 280 5.52 -15.09 20.20
CA GLU A 280 5.30 -16.52 19.93
C GLU A 280 4.17 -16.72 18.89
N SER A 281 4.08 -15.86 17.87
CA SER A 281 3.17 -16.13 16.75
C SER A 281 3.84 -17.08 15.77
N THR A 282 3.16 -18.16 15.36
CA THR A 282 3.60 -19.02 14.25
C THR A 282 3.80 -18.17 13.00
N ASP A 283 5.03 -18.03 12.54
CA ASP A 283 5.39 -17.29 11.33
C ASP A 283 4.86 -18.03 10.09
N SER A 284 3.64 -17.68 9.68
CA SER A 284 2.94 -18.32 8.56
C SER A 284 3.69 -18.09 7.24
N LEU A 285 4.37 -16.96 7.08
CA LEU A 285 5.15 -16.66 5.89
C LEU A 285 6.41 -17.52 5.84
N ALA A 286 7.16 -17.61 6.93
CA ALA A 286 8.32 -18.50 7.00
C ALA A 286 7.92 -19.98 6.84
N ALA A 287 6.73 -20.37 7.35
CA ALA A 287 6.17 -21.70 7.13
C ALA A 287 5.84 -21.94 5.65
N LEU A 288 5.26 -20.96 4.94
CA LEU A 288 5.01 -21.02 3.51
C LEU A 288 6.31 -21.13 2.70
N GLU A 289 7.34 -20.36 3.03
CA GLU A 289 8.64 -20.45 2.36
C GLU A 289 9.27 -21.83 2.53
N THR A 290 9.25 -22.34 3.77
CA THR A 290 9.76 -23.68 4.08
C THR A 290 8.96 -24.75 3.34
N ALA A 291 7.63 -24.60 3.26
CA ALA A 291 6.77 -25.49 2.52
C ALA A 291 7.06 -25.44 1.02
N ARG A 292 7.31 -24.25 0.45
CA ARG A 292 7.66 -24.06 -0.96
C ARG A 292 8.98 -24.76 -1.30
N ALA A 293 10.02 -24.54 -0.50
CA ALA A 293 11.33 -25.20 -0.69
C ALA A 293 11.20 -26.73 -0.64
N ARG A 294 10.55 -27.27 0.40
CA ARG A 294 10.32 -28.72 0.55
C ARG A 294 9.48 -29.29 -0.59
N PHE A 295 8.46 -28.56 -1.03
CA PHE A 295 7.59 -28.99 -2.11
C PHE A 295 8.37 -29.09 -3.42
N THR A 296 9.14 -28.06 -3.77
CA THR A 296 10.01 -28.06 -4.95
C THR A 296 11.05 -29.19 -4.90
N GLU A 297 11.75 -29.37 -3.77
CA GLU A 297 12.74 -30.44 -3.61
C GLU A 297 12.13 -31.83 -3.84
N ARG A 298 10.93 -32.07 -3.30
CA ARG A 298 10.24 -33.35 -3.47
C ARG A 298 9.77 -33.56 -4.91
N LEU A 299 9.21 -32.52 -5.54
CA LEU A 299 8.82 -32.58 -6.95
C LEU A 299 10.03 -32.90 -7.85
N ALA A 300 11.20 -32.33 -7.58
CA ALA A 300 12.41 -32.58 -8.35
C ALA A 300 12.96 -34.01 -8.15
N ALA A 301 12.69 -34.63 -7.00
CA ALA A 301 13.10 -35.99 -6.67
C ALA A 301 12.14 -37.08 -7.18
N LEU A 302 10.94 -36.69 -7.63
CA LEU A 302 9.93 -37.63 -8.10
C LEU A 302 10.31 -38.25 -9.46
N PRO A 303 10.07 -39.56 -9.66
CA PRO A 303 10.25 -40.21 -10.97
C PRO A 303 9.27 -39.70 -12.03
N ASP A 304 9.64 -39.87 -13.29
CA ASP A 304 8.84 -39.51 -14.46
C ASP A 304 7.40 -40.08 -14.40
N GLY A 305 6.43 -39.20 -14.61
CA GLY A 305 5.00 -39.57 -14.67
C GLY A 305 4.37 -39.98 -13.33
N SER A 306 5.04 -39.75 -12.20
CA SER A 306 4.45 -39.93 -10.87
C SER A 306 3.41 -38.85 -10.54
N THR A 307 2.44 -39.17 -9.69
CA THR A 307 1.37 -38.26 -9.26
C THR A 307 1.76 -37.59 -7.93
N PRO A 308 1.88 -36.25 -7.85
CA PRO A 308 2.38 -35.54 -6.67
C PRO A 308 1.28 -35.25 -5.63
N ALA A 309 0.33 -36.16 -5.43
CA ALA A 309 -0.87 -35.90 -4.61
C ALA A 309 -0.51 -35.62 -3.15
N ALA A 310 0.39 -36.43 -2.57
CA ALA A 310 0.82 -36.28 -1.19
C ALA A 310 1.63 -35.00 -0.96
N GLU A 311 2.43 -34.60 -1.95
CA GLU A 311 3.24 -33.40 -1.93
C GLU A 311 2.36 -32.14 -1.99
N ILE A 312 1.35 -32.13 -2.87
CA ILE A 312 0.39 -31.02 -2.99
C ILE A 312 -0.48 -30.92 -1.73
N GLU A 313 -0.99 -32.04 -1.21
CA GLU A 313 -1.82 -32.07 0.01
C GLU A 313 -1.08 -31.48 1.23
N GLN A 314 0.24 -31.67 1.32
CA GLN A 314 1.08 -31.10 2.38
C GLN A 314 1.43 -29.62 2.16
N PHE A 315 1.43 -29.15 0.90
CA PHE A 315 1.79 -27.77 0.55
C PHE A 315 0.61 -26.80 0.70
N LEU A 316 -0.59 -27.18 0.25
CA LEU A 316 -1.77 -26.31 0.21
C LEU A 316 -2.11 -25.64 1.56
N PRO A 317 -2.06 -26.33 2.72
CA PRO A 317 -2.36 -25.69 4.00
C PRO A 317 -1.48 -24.48 4.33
N ALA A 318 -0.21 -24.49 3.89
CA ALA A 318 0.72 -23.38 4.10
C ALA A 318 0.36 -22.17 3.23
N VAL A 319 -0.05 -22.39 1.97
CA VAL A 319 -0.52 -21.31 1.08
C VAL A 319 -1.77 -20.64 1.67
N MET A 320 -2.72 -21.46 2.16
CA MET A 320 -3.94 -20.96 2.79
C MET A 320 -3.70 -20.21 4.11
N ALA A 321 -2.59 -20.47 4.80
CA ALA A 321 -2.30 -19.85 6.09
C ALA A 321 -1.81 -18.39 5.99
N VAL A 322 -1.34 -17.97 4.81
CA VAL A 322 -0.77 -16.62 4.61
C VAL A 322 -1.79 -15.64 4.03
N GLN A 323 -2.90 -16.13 3.47
CA GLN A 323 -4.00 -15.25 3.08
C GLN A 323 -4.90 -14.95 4.29
N PRO A 324 -5.35 -13.70 4.49
CA PRO A 324 -6.45 -13.43 5.40
C PRO A 324 -7.64 -14.24 4.92
N LEU A 325 -8.04 -15.25 5.70
CA LEU A 325 -9.24 -16.02 5.45
C LEU A 325 -10.41 -15.05 5.40
N ILE A 326 -10.81 -14.61 4.20
CA ILE A 326 -12.22 -14.32 3.93
C ILE A 326 -12.90 -15.59 4.40
N LYS A 327 -13.68 -15.46 5.49
CA LYS A 327 -14.08 -16.53 6.40
C LYS A 327 -14.77 -17.64 5.63
N LEU A 328 -13.99 -18.52 5.00
CA LEU A 328 -14.46 -19.71 4.33
C LEU A 328 -15.28 -20.44 5.40
N GLY A 329 -16.62 -20.40 5.31
CA GLY A 329 -17.55 -20.96 6.29
C GLY A 329 -17.48 -22.48 6.38
N ILE A 330 -16.35 -23.06 5.96
CA ILE A 330 -16.08 -24.47 5.90
C ILE A 330 -15.55 -24.87 7.27
N SER A 331 -16.33 -25.71 7.96
CA SER A 331 -15.88 -26.36 9.20
C SER A 331 -14.49 -26.99 9.04
N ILE A 332 -13.73 -27.10 10.13
CA ILE A 332 -12.36 -27.67 10.14
C ILE A 332 -12.32 -29.04 9.42
N ILE A 333 -13.39 -29.84 9.54
CA ILE A 333 -13.54 -31.14 8.87
C ILE A 333 -13.75 -31.00 7.36
N GLY A 334 -14.50 -29.98 6.92
CA GLY A 334 -14.68 -29.67 5.50
C GLY A 334 -13.40 -29.14 4.84
N ARG A 335 -12.56 -28.39 5.56
CA ARG A 335 -11.31 -27.83 5.01
C ARG A 335 -10.36 -28.93 4.53
N GLN A 336 -10.17 -29.99 5.32
CA GLN A 336 -9.31 -31.11 4.94
C GLN A 336 -9.85 -31.85 3.71
N ARG A 337 -11.17 -32.02 3.62
CA ARG A 337 -11.81 -32.63 2.45
C ARG A 337 -11.61 -31.80 1.19
N VAL A 338 -11.74 -30.47 1.29
CA VAL A 338 -11.49 -29.54 0.17
C VAL A 338 -10.03 -29.58 -0.25
N VAL A 339 -9.09 -29.52 0.70
CA VAL A 339 -7.65 -29.61 0.42
C VAL A 339 -7.33 -30.91 -0.33
N LYS A 340 -7.81 -32.05 0.16
CA LYS A 340 -7.59 -33.34 -0.50
C LYS A 340 -8.21 -33.39 -1.90
N PHE A 341 -9.45 -32.92 -2.04
CA PHE A 341 -10.14 -32.88 -3.34
C PHE A 341 -9.39 -32.02 -4.37
N VAL A 342 -8.97 -30.81 -3.96
CA VAL A 342 -8.17 -29.92 -4.82
C VAL A 342 -6.81 -30.55 -5.13
N ALA A 343 -6.15 -31.16 -4.14
CA ALA A 343 -4.86 -31.84 -4.35
C ALA A 343 -4.97 -32.98 -5.36
N ASP A 344 -6.03 -33.80 -5.30
CA ASP A 344 -6.26 -34.90 -6.24
C ASP A 344 -6.43 -34.39 -7.69
N ILE A 345 -7.18 -33.30 -7.89
CA ILE A 345 -7.35 -32.69 -9.22
C ILE A 345 -6.01 -32.14 -9.72
N LEU A 346 -5.32 -31.35 -8.89
CA LEU A 346 -4.04 -30.73 -9.27
C LEU A 346 -2.96 -31.78 -9.54
N ALA A 347 -2.91 -32.87 -8.78
CA ALA A 347 -1.96 -33.95 -8.99
C ALA A 347 -2.15 -34.63 -10.34
N ASN A 348 -3.40 -34.85 -10.75
CA ASN A 348 -3.70 -35.41 -12.06
C ASN A 348 -3.30 -34.46 -13.21
N LEU A 349 -3.50 -33.15 -13.03
CA LEU A 349 -3.10 -32.14 -14.01
C LEU A 349 -1.57 -31.97 -14.09
N ALA A 350 -0.86 -32.07 -12.96
CA ALA A 350 0.58 -31.88 -12.89
C ALA A 350 1.40 -33.13 -13.27
N LYS A 351 0.80 -34.33 -13.27
CA LYS A 351 1.48 -35.62 -13.52
C LYS A 351 2.36 -35.63 -14.78
N GLY A 352 1.90 -35.00 -15.86
CA GLY A 352 2.63 -34.94 -17.14
C GLY A 352 3.82 -33.98 -17.16
N LEU A 353 3.97 -33.15 -16.12
CA LEU A 353 5.02 -32.13 -15.99
C LEU A 353 6.17 -32.59 -15.08
N ILE A 354 6.09 -33.81 -14.52
CA ILE A 354 7.07 -34.36 -13.58
C ILE A 354 7.95 -35.39 -14.30
N GLY A 355 9.27 -35.23 -14.15
CA GLY A 355 10.27 -36.14 -14.70
C GLY A 355 11.38 -35.45 -15.50
N GLU A 356 12.37 -36.23 -15.95
CA GLU A 356 13.52 -35.75 -16.73
C GLU A 356 13.12 -35.12 -18.07
N GLY A 357 12.16 -35.72 -18.78
CA GLY A 357 11.70 -35.25 -20.08
C GLY A 357 11.09 -33.84 -20.02
N PRO A 358 9.99 -33.65 -19.25
CA PRO A 358 9.40 -32.34 -19.00
C PRO A 358 10.41 -31.35 -18.40
N ALA A 359 11.31 -31.81 -17.52
CA ALA A 359 12.27 -30.92 -16.89
C ALA A 359 13.18 -30.19 -17.88
N LYS A 360 13.67 -30.88 -18.92
CA LYS A 360 14.48 -30.24 -19.97
C LYS A 360 13.72 -29.18 -20.75
N LEU A 361 12.45 -29.45 -21.07
CA LEU A 361 11.58 -28.50 -21.78
C LEU A 361 11.27 -27.27 -20.92
N LEU A 362 11.08 -27.47 -19.62
CA LEU A 362 10.78 -26.41 -18.66
C LEU A 362 12.01 -25.55 -18.30
N ALA A 363 13.20 -26.15 -18.26
CA ALA A 363 14.41 -25.49 -17.77
C ALA A 363 15.16 -24.66 -18.83
N THR A 364 15.08 -25.04 -20.12
CA THR A 364 15.83 -24.37 -21.19
C THR A 364 15.57 -22.85 -21.24
N PRO A 365 14.31 -22.35 -21.18
CA PRO A 365 14.02 -20.91 -21.20
C PRO A 365 14.44 -20.17 -19.92
N VAL A 366 14.63 -20.91 -18.82
CA VAL A 366 15.01 -20.39 -17.50
C VAL A 366 16.53 -20.22 -17.39
N ALA A 367 17.32 -21.03 -18.11
CA ALA A 367 18.78 -21.00 -18.09
C ALA A 367 19.40 -19.83 -18.89
N ASP A 368 18.70 -19.32 -19.92
CA ASP A 368 19.22 -18.26 -20.81
C ASP A 368 19.25 -16.86 -20.17
N LEU A 369 18.62 -16.68 -18.99
CA LEU A 369 18.65 -15.44 -18.25
C LEU A 369 19.80 -15.40 -17.23
N GLY A 370 20.99 -15.05 -17.70
CA GLY A 370 22.05 -14.47 -16.85
C GLY A 370 22.95 -15.42 -16.05
N LEU A 371 22.69 -16.73 -15.99
CA LEU A 371 23.54 -17.65 -15.20
C LEU A 371 24.88 -18.05 -15.86
N LYS A 372 25.09 -17.74 -17.15
CA LYS A 372 26.41 -17.92 -17.80
C LYS A 372 27.52 -17.08 -17.16
N VAL A 373 27.19 -16.03 -16.40
CA VAL A 373 28.17 -15.16 -15.73
C VAL A 373 28.50 -15.65 -14.30
N PHE A 374 27.64 -16.47 -13.68
CA PHE A 374 27.79 -16.86 -12.26
C PHE A 374 28.27 -18.30 -12.03
N GLY A 375 28.66 -19.04 -13.08
CA GLY A 375 29.43 -20.28 -12.94
C GLY A 375 28.72 -21.46 -12.27
N PHE A 376 27.39 -21.44 -12.16
CA PHE A 376 26.60 -22.56 -11.64
C PHE A 376 26.28 -23.58 -12.74
N GLU A 377 27.32 -24.24 -13.24
CA GLU A 377 27.23 -25.36 -14.18
C GLU A 377 27.07 -26.70 -13.43
N THR A 378 25.83 -27.16 -13.27
CA THR A 378 25.48 -28.59 -13.21
C THR A 378 24.11 -28.76 -13.88
N GLU A 379 24.10 -29.10 -15.17
CA GLU A 379 22.93 -28.95 -16.06
C GLU A 379 21.71 -29.82 -15.63
N ALA A 380 21.90 -31.08 -15.26
CA ALA A 380 20.75 -31.99 -15.06
C ALA A 380 19.96 -31.75 -13.76
N ASP A 381 20.64 -31.59 -12.62
CA ASP A 381 19.97 -31.39 -11.32
C ASP A 381 19.39 -29.98 -11.20
N SER A 382 20.03 -28.97 -11.81
CA SER A 382 19.49 -27.61 -11.87
C SER A 382 18.24 -27.52 -12.75
N ASP A 383 18.18 -28.29 -13.85
CA ASP A 383 17.01 -28.31 -14.73
C ASP A 383 15.79 -28.94 -14.07
N ARG A 384 15.96 -30.06 -13.36
CA ARG A 384 14.87 -30.67 -12.58
C ARG A 384 14.35 -29.74 -11.50
N MET A 385 15.24 -29.02 -10.82
CA MET A 385 14.84 -28.05 -9.79
C MET A 385 14.04 -26.90 -10.40
N ARG A 386 14.49 -26.31 -11.52
CA ARG A 386 13.77 -25.22 -12.21
C ARG A 386 12.39 -25.66 -12.70
N ALA A 387 12.29 -26.87 -13.23
CA ALA A 387 11.03 -27.46 -13.65
C ALA A 387 10.07 -27.64 -12.48
N ALA A 388 10.57 -28.19 -11.37
CA ALA A 388 9.81 -28.34 -10.14
C ALA A 388 9.32 -26.98 -9.59
N GLU A 389 10.11 -25.91 -9.69
CA GLU A 389 9.69 -24.57 -9.28
C GLU A 389 8.57 -23.99 -10.16
N ALA A 390 8.60 -24.24 -11.47
CA ALA A 390 7.56 -23.80 -12.38
C ALA A 390 6.23 -24.52 -12.08
N VAL A 391 6.28 -25.83 -11.82
CA VAL A 391 5.12 -26.62 -11.36
C VAL A 391 4.65 -26.12 -9.99
N ALA A 392 5.56 -25.88 -9.05
CA ALA A 392 5.22 -25.37 -7.73
C ALA A 392 4.54 -23.99 -7.79
N SER A 393 5.03 -23.10 -8.65
CA SER A 393 4.43 -21.79 -8.91
C SER A 393 3.04 -21.92 -9.54
N THR A 394 2.84 -22.89 -10.43
CA THR A 394 1.52 -23.20 -11.03
C THR A 394 0.53 -23.65 -9.97
N VAL A 395 0.93 -24.57 -9.09
CA VAL A 395 0.11 -25.06 -7.97
C VAL A 395 -0.21 -23.94 -6.98
N GLU A 396 0.79 -23.16 -6.57
CA GLU A 396 0.60 -22.01 -5.66
C GLU A 396 -0.32 -20.96 -6.28
N GLY A 397 -0.11 -20.60 -7.55
CA GLY A 397 -0.94 -19.64 -8.27
C GLY A 397 -2.39 -20.11 -8.42
N THR A 398 -2.60 -21.41 -8.64
CA THR A 398 -3.95 -22.01 -8.66
C THR A 398 -4.63 -21.87 -7.30
N ALA A 399 -3.93 -22.24 -6.22
CA ALA A 399 -4.46 -22.13 -4.86
C ALA A 399 -4.78 -20.68 -4.46
N LEU A 400 -3.93 -19.72 -4.84
CA LEU A 400 -4.15 -18.30 -4.60
C LEU A 400 -5.42 -17.79 -5.29
N ARG A 401 -5.64 -18.15 -6.56
CA ARG A 401 -6.86 -17.78 -7.32
C ARG A 401 -8.12 -18.39 -6.73
N LEU A 402 -8.05 -19.65 -6.29
CA LEU A 402 -9.19 -20.31 -5.66
C LEU A 402 -9.66 -19.55 -4.41
N MET A 403 -8.75 -18.95 -3.66
CA MET A 403 -9.09 -18.16 -2.47
C MET A 403 -9.76 -16.82 -2.78
N GLU A 404 -9.75 -16.36 -4.04
CA GLU A 404 -10.48 -15.16 -4.48
C GLU A 404 -11.94 -15.48 -4.86
N LEU A 405 -12.33 -16.77 -4.90
CA LEU A 405 -13.66 -17.19 -5.30
C LEU A 405 -14.69 -17.01 -4.17
N PRO A 406 -15.98 -16.79 -4.51
CA PRO A 406 -17.06 -16.75 -3.53
C PRO A 406 -17.20 -18.06 -2.76
N GLU A 407 -17.65 -17.98 -1.50
CA GLU A 407 -17.83 -19.16 -0.63
C GLU A 407 -18.77 -20.21 -1.24
N ALA A 408 -19.81 -19.79 -1.98
CA ALA A 408 -20.76 -20.67 -2.65
C ALA A 408 -20.10 -21.67 -3.62
N THR A 409 -18.96 -21.30 -4.23
CA THR A 409 -18.24 -22.19 -5.15
C THR A 409 -17.66 -23.41 -4.45
N PHE A 410 -17.40 -23.33 -3.14
CA PHE A 410 -16.83 -24.42 -2.35
C PHE A 410 -17.88 -25.42 -1.84
N GLU A 411 -19.17 -25.07 -1.94
CA GLU A 411 -20.28 -25.94 -1.53
C GLU A 411 -20.64 -26.97 -2.62
N ASP A 412 -20.48 -26.60 -3.90
CA ASP A 412 -20.73 -27.46 -5.06
C ASP A 412 -19.41 -28.04 -5.61
N GLN A 413 -19.26 -29.36 -5.51
CA GLN A 413 -18.06 -30.06 -5.98
C GLN A 413 -17.81 -29.91 -7.48
N LEU A 414 -18.86 -29.77 -8.29
CA LEU A 414 -18.71 -29.63 -9.74
C LEU A 414 -18.25 -28.22 -10.11
N GLN A 415 -18.79 -27.20 -9.43
CA GLN A 415 -18.31 -25.82 -9.58
C GLN A 415 -16.86 -25.68 -9.09
N LEU A 416 -16.53 -26.27 -7.93
CA LEU A 416 -15.16 -26.29 -7.43
C LEU A 416 -14.21 -26.99 -8.41
N ALA A 417 -14.59 -28.15 -8.97
CA ALA A 417 -13.76 -28.85 -9.94
C ALA A 417 -13.51 -28.02 -11.20
N SER A 418 -14.55 -27.38 -11.74
CA SER A 418 -14.42 -26.47 -12.89
C SER A 418 -13.50 -25.30 -12.57
N ALA A 419 -13.67 -24.68 -11.40
CA ALA A 419 -12.88 -23.54 -10.98
C ALA A 419 -11.40 -23.91 -10.74
N VAL A 420 -11.11 -25.10 -10.21
CA VAL A 420 -9.73 -25.62 -10.08
C VAL A 420 -9.08 -25.79 -11.44
N GLN A 421 -9.81 -26.33 -12.43
CA GLN A 421 -9.28 -26.51 -13.79
C GLN A 421 -9.01 -25.17 -14.47
N GLU A 422 -9.95 -24.23 -14.42
CA GLU A 422 -9.79 -22.89 -14.99
C GLU A 422 -8.62 -22.14 -14.34
N ALA A 423 -8.57 -22.13 -13.00
CA ALA A 423 -7.47 -21.50 -12.27
C ALA A 423 -6.11 -22.16 -12.54
N PHE A 424 -6.08 -23.49 -12.75
CA PHE A 424 -4.87 -24.21 -13.16
C PHE A 424 -4.43 -23.82 -14.56
N VAL A 425 -5.35 -23.73 -15.53
CA VAL A 425 -5.02 -23.32 -16.90
C VAL A 425 -4.46 -21.90 -16.91
N GLU A 426 -5.08 -20.96 -16.20
CA GLU A 426 -4.58 -19.59 -16.09
C GLU A 426 -3.23 -19.49 -15.36
N ALA A 427 -2.99 -20.35 -14.36
CA ALA A 427 -1.70 -20.41 -13.67
C ALA A 427 -0.63 -21.08 -14.54
N ALA A 428 -0.97 -22.13 -15.28
CA ALA A 428 -0.08 -22.82 -16.19
C ALA A 428 0.34 -21.89 -17.33
N ALA A 429 -0.61 -21.15 -17.90
CA ALA A 429 -0.35 -20.14 -18.93
C ALA A 429 0.58 -19.02 -18.44
N ALA A 430 0.57 -18.73 -17.13
CA ALA A 430 1.47 -17.76 -16.52
C ALA A 430 2.87 -18.35 -16.27
N TYR A 431 2.96 -19.49 -15.59
CA TYR A 431 4.25 -19.92 -15.01
C TYR A 431 4.97 -21.01 -15.79
N LEU A 432 4.31 -21.64 -16.77
CA LEU A 432 4.95 -22.61 -17.65
C LEU A 432 5.41 -21.95 -18.96
N PRO A 433 6.53 -22.38 -19.55
CA PRO A 433 6.95 -21.91 -20.86
C PRO A 433 5.94 -22.24 -21.97
N ASP A 434 5.82 -21.34 -22.94
CA ASP A 434 4.93 -21.50 -24.10
C ASP A 434 5.12 -22.82 -24.87
N ARG A 435 6.34 -23.39 -24.86
CA ARG A 435 6.66 -24.63 -25.57
C ARG A 435 5.95 -25.87 -25.03
N VAL A 436 5.54 -25.84 -23.76
CA VAL A 436 4.77 -26.93 -23.14
C VAL A 436 3.26 -26.67 -23.17
N LEU A 437 2.84 -25.47 -23.60
CA LEU A 437 1.44 -25.07 -23.70
C LEU A 437 0.90 -25.36 -25.10
N HIS A 438 -0.41 -25.59 -25.18
CA HIS A 438 -1.08 -25.74 -26.47
C HIS A 438 -1.09 -24.39 -27.21
N GLN A 439 -0.79 -24.38 -28.51
CA GLN A 439 -0.63 -23.12 -29.26
C GLN A 439 -1.90 -22.27 -29.30
N GLU A 440 -3.06 -22.92 -29.32
CA GLU A 440 -4.40 -22.30 -29.38
C GLU A 440 -4.98 -21.97 -27.99
N LEU A 441 -4.20 -22.13 -26.92
CA LEU A 441 -4.67 -21.82 -25.57
C LEU A 441 -4.96 -20.31 -25.46
N PRO A 442 -6.23 -19.88 -25.23
CA PRO A 442 -6.58 -18.46 -25.23
C PRO A 442 -5.98 -17.70 -24.04
N GLU A 443 -5.62 -18.39 -22.96
CA GLU A 443 -5.05 -17.81 -21.73
C GLU A 443 -3.56 -17.46 -21.84
N ARG A 444 -2.90 -17.71 -22.98
CA ARG A 444 -1.47 -17.41 -23.18
C ARG A 444 -1.16 -15.94 -22.94
N GLU A 445 -0.08 -15.69 -22.19
CA GLU A 445 0.31 -14.32 -21.82
C GLU A 445 0.98 -13.54 -22.94
N THR A 446 1.56 -14.25 -23.92
CA THR A 446 2.21 -13.63 -25.08
C THR A 446 1.83 -14.33 -26.38
N ALA A 447 1.83 -13.57 -27.48
CA ALA A 447 1.51 -14.12 -28.80
C ALA A 447 2.64 -14.96 -29.43
N GLY A 448 3.87 -14.85 -28.93
CA GLY A 448 5.08 -15.46 -29.50
C GLY A 448 5.81 -16.42 -28.55
N GLU A 449 7.13 -16.57 -28.71
CA GLU A 449 7.97 -17.13 -27.65
C GLU A 449 8.08 -16.10 -26.52
N GLY A 450 7.35 -16.35 -25.44
CA GLY A 450 7.34 -15.56 -24.22
C GLY A 450 8.52 -15.86 -23.31
N GLY A 451 8.75 -14.95 -22.36
CA GLY A 451 9.53 -15.25 -21.17
C GLY A 451 8.73 -16.09 -20.16
N VAL A 452 9.38 -16.46 -19.07
CA VAL A 452 8.82 -17.25 -17.96
C VAL A 452 8.99 -16.48 -16.67
N TRP A 453 8.05 -16.60 -15.74
CA TRP A 453 8.15 -16.02 -14.41
C TRP A 453 8.99 -16.91 -13.49
N ILE A 454 10.09 -16.37 -13.00
CA ILE A 454 11.10 -17.05 -12.19
C ILE A 454 11.00 -16.54 -10.75
N LEU A 455 10.98 -17.45 -9.77
CA LEU A 455 11.05 -17.10 -8.36
C LEU A 455 12.42 -16.48 -8.01
N MET A 456 12.42 -15.38 -7.26
CA MET A 456 13.61 -14.62 -6.85
C MET A 456 13.60 -14.38 -5.33
N PRO A 457 14.77 -14.30 -4.65
CA PRO A 457 16.16 -14.35 -5.17
C PRO A 457 16.65 -15.76 -5.52
N ARG A 458 17.83 -15.88 -6.13
CA ARG A 458 18.41 -17.14 -6.63
C ARG A 458 19.62 -17.64 -5.82
N THR A 459 19.58 -17.46 -4.50
CA THR A 459 20.65 -17.91 -3.60
C THR A 459 20.63 -19.43 -3.39
N ALA A 460 21.69 -19.99 -2.77
CA ALA A 460 21.82 -21.44 -2.53
C ALA A 460 20.67 -22.04 -1.68
N LYS A 461 20.04 -21.24 -0.83
CA LYS A 461 18.79 -21.57 -0.10
C LYS A 461 17.83 -20.38 -0.19
N PRO A 462 17.02 -20.30 -1.26
CA PRO A 462 16.29 -19.09 -1.57
C PRO A 462 15.08 -18.90 -0.64
N ARG A 463 14.99 -17.72 -0.01
CA ARG A 463 13.73 -17.20 0.55
C ARG A 463 13.04 -16.36 -0.49
N TYR A 464 12.22 -17.00 -1.32
CA TYR A 464 11.60 -16.28 -2.43
C TYR A 464 10.71 -15.13 -1.93
N ARG A 465 10.89 -13.94 -2.51
CA ARG A 465 10.20 -12.70 -2.16
C ARG A 465 9.39 -12.13 -3.32
N PHE A 466 9.66 -12.53 -4.55
CA PHE A 466 8.94 -12.09 -5.74
C PHE A 466 9.18 -13.05 -6.90
N ARG A 467 8.46 -12.87 -8.01
CA ARG A 467 8.86 -13.44 -9.31
C ARG A 467 9.35 -12.35 -10.24
N LYS A 468 10.35 -12.66 -11.06
CA LYS A 468 10.81 -11.81 -12.16
C LYS A 468 10.46 -12.47 -13.48
N TYR A 469 9.95 -11.71 -14.43
CA TYR A 469 9.77 -12.20 -15.79
C TYR A 469 11.12 -12.24 -16.51
N THR A 470 11.42 -13.34 -17.18
CA THR A 470 12.73 -13.51 -17.79
C THR A 470 12.99 -12.49 -18.88
N ARG A 471 12.04 -12.31 -19.78
CA ARG A 471 12.23 -11.43 -20.93
C ARG A 471 12.22 -9.97 -20.49
N VAL A 472 13.32 -9.27 -20.75
CA VAL A 472 13.39 -7.81 -20.71
C VAL A 472 12.86 -7.28 -22.04
N PHE A 473 11.90 -6.36 -21.99
CA PHE A 473 11.29 -5.80 -23.20
C PHE A 473 12.03 -4.51 -23.60
N ALA A 474 12.76 -4.55 -24.71
CA ALA A 474 13.21 -3.34 -25.38
C ALA A 474 12.03 -2.68 -26.11
N VAL A 475 11.60 -1.51 -25.64
CA VAL A 475 10.41 -0.81 -26.13
C VAL A 475 10.74 0.64 -26.47
N PRO A 476 10.38 1.11 -27.68
CA PRO A 476 10.38 2.53 -28.00
C PRO A 476 9.15 3.18 -27.35
N ILE A 477 9.33 3.82 -26.20
CA ILE A 477 8.26 4.50 -25.49
C ILE A 477 7.96 5.81 -26.22
N THR A 478 6.81 5.88 -26.88
CA THR A 478 6.35 7.13 -27.51
C THR A 478 5.82 8.11 -26.47
N ARG A 479 5.84 9.40 -26.80
CA ARG A 479 5.29 10.44 -25.93
C ARG A 479 3.80 10.26 -25.66
N GLN A 480 3.05 9.75 -26.65
CA GLN A 480 1.62 9.47 -26.51
C GLN A 480 1.37 8.31 -25.53
N ALA A 481 2.12 7.22 -25.63
CA ALA A 481 2.04 6.11 -24.68
C ALA A 481 2.38 6.57 -23.26
N ALA A 482 3.47 7.33 -23.10
CA ALA A 482 3.88 7.87 -21.81
C ALA A 482 2.83 8.80 -21.16
N ARG A 483 2.04 9.52 -21.96
CA ARG A 483 0.93 10.37 -21.46
C ARG A 483 -0.27 9.57 -20.97
N ALA A 484 -0.56 8.46 -21.62
CA ALA A 484 -1.72 7.63 -21.28
C ALA A 484 -1.50 6.85 -19.98
N ILE A 485 -0.25 6.55 -19.63
CA ILE A 485 0.10 5.75 -18.45
C ILE A 485 0.17 6.65 -17.22
N ARG A 486 -0.68 6.35 -16.22
CA ARG A 486 -0.67 7.00 -14.91
C ARG A 486 0.48 6.48 -14.05
N TRP A 487 1.03 7.36 -13.22
CA TRP A 487 2.13 7.06 -12.31
C TRP A 487 1.66 7.14 -10.85
N SER A 488 2.34 6.42 -9.94
CA SER A 488 1.94 6.32 -8.53
C SER A 488 1.88 7.67 -7.79
N ASP A 489 2.66 8.65 -8.24
CA ASP A 489 2.71 10.02 -7.70
C ASP A 489 1.47 10.87 -8.07
N GLY A 490 0.56 10.33 -8.88
CA GLY A 490 -0.63 11.01 -9.41
C GLY A 490 -0.43 11.63 -10.79
N GLY A 491 0.80 11.62 -11.31
CA GLY A 491 1.16 12.14 -12.62
C GLY A 491 1.00 11.12 -13.75
N THR A 492 1.79 11.33 -14.80
CA THR A 492 1.91 10.42 -15.94
C THR A 492 3.35 9.95 -16.08
N LEU A 493 3.55 8.81 -16.76
CA LEU A 493 4.88 8.33 -17.12
C LEU A 493 5.66 9.39 -17.93
N GLU A 494 4.98 10.17 -18.78
CA GLU A 494 5.61 11.29 -19.50
C GLU A 494 6.22 12.27 -18.50
N GLY A 495 5.42 12.74 -17.52
CA GLY A 495 5.89 13.65 -16.48
C GLY A 495 7.11 13.08 -15.74
N HIS A 496 7.01 11.82 -15.31
CA HIS A 496 8.08 11.12 -14.63
C HIS A 496 9.39 11.07 -15.45
N LEU A 497 9.34 10.66 -16.72
CA LEU A 497 10.52 10.56 -17.59
C LEU A 497 11.14 11.93 -17.88
N LEU A 498 10.29 12.94 -18.09
CA LEU A 498 10.72 14.30 -18.38
C LEU A 498 11.39 14.98 -17.18
N ASP A 499 10.90 14.72 -15.97
CA ASP A 499 11.49 15.17 -14.70
C ASP A 499 12.87 14.50 -14.50
N ARG A 500 13.08 13.31 -15.06
CA ARG A 500 14.38 12.60 -15.10
C ARG A 500 15.30 13.00 -16.25
N GLY A 501 14.95 14.06 -16.97
CA GLY A 501 15.80 14.65 -18.00
C GLY A 501 15.60 14.09 -19.41
N VAL A 502 14.60 13.22 -19.64
CA VAL A 502 14.27 12.79 -21.01
C VAL A 502 13.83 14.01 -21.83
N ARG A 503 14.42 14.16 -23.01
CA ARG A 503 14.12 15.27 -23.96
C ARG A 503 13.81 14.78 -25.38
N ARG A 504 14.25 13.57 -25.74
CA ARG A 504 14.06 12.98 -27.07
C ARG A 504 13.00 11.87 -27.00
N TRP A 505 12.21 11.76 -28.06
CA TRP A 505 11.14 10.77 -28.21
C TRP A 505 11.19 10.19 -29.63
N PRO A 506 10.88 8.89 -29.85
CA PRO A 506 10.61 7.88 -28.82
C PRO A 506 11.82 7.64 -27.91
N LEU A 507 11.55 7.25 -26.67
CA LEU A 507 12.58 6.88 -25.70
C LEU A 507 12.84 5.38 -25.86
N GLU A 508 14.04 5.02 -26.28
CA GLU A 508 14.50 3.63 -26.23
C GLU A 508 14.72 3.25 -24.77
N ALA A 509 13.90 2.31 -24.30
CA ALA A 509 13.90 1.86 -22.91
C ALA A 509 13.77 0.35 -22.83
N GLU A 510 14.24 -0.19 -21.71
CA GLU A 510 14.05 -1.56 -21.30
C GLU A 510 12.99 -1.60 -20.19
N VAL A 511 12.06 -2.55 -20.28
CA VAL A 511 11.02 -2.76 -19.28
C VAL A 511 11.22 -4.13 -18.63
N ASP A 512 11.48 -4.11 -17.33
CA ASP A 512 11.53 -5.31 -16.49
C ASP A 512 10.18 -5.52 -15.80
N LEU A 513 9.74 -6.77 -15.69
CA LEU A 513 8.47 -7.13 -15.05
C LEU A 513 8.70 -7.98 -13.80
N TYR A 514 7.89 -7.70 -12.78
CA TYR A 514 7.92 -8.33 -11.47
C TYR A 514 6.51 -8.76 -11.07
N GLU A 515 6.40 -9.81 -10.28
CA GLU A 515 5.13 -10.27 -9.70
C GLU A 515 5.30 -10.39 -8.19
N ALA A 516 4.35 -9.82 -7.46
CA ALA A 516 4.30 -9.92 -6.00
C ALA A 516 3.70 -11.26 -5.57
N ILE A 517 4.37 -11.90 -4.62
CA ILE A 517 3.93 -13.12 -3.94
C ILE A 517 3.65 -12.77 -2.47
N PRO A 518 3.12 -13.69 -1.65
CA PRO A 518 2.94 -13.41 -0.23
C PRO A 518 4.26 -12.95 0.42
N GLY A 519 4.22 -11.82 1.15
CA GLY A 519 5.38 -11.21 1.80
C GLY A 519 6.24 -10.28 0.92
N THR A 520 5.82 -9.96 -0.31
CA THR A 520 6.54 -8.98 -1.14
C THR A 520 6.41 -7.56 -0.59
N GLN A 521 7.53 -6.83 -0.52
CA GLN A 521 7.64 -5.39 -0.30
C GLN A 521 8.33 -4.77 -1.52
N PHE A 522 8.09 -3.50 -1.84
CA PHE A 522 8.73 -2.87 -3.02
C PHE A 522 10.25 -2.85 -2.91
N GLY A 523 10.78 -2.78 -1.67
CA GLY A 523 12.21 -2.94 -1.40
C GLY A 523 12.79 -4.27 -1.88
N HIS A 524 12.03 -5.36 -1.92
CA HIS A 524 12.54 -6.63 -2.46
C HIS A 524 12.83 -6.54 -3.95
N PHE A 525 12.04 -5.78 -4.72
CA PHE A 525 12.26 -5.62 -6.16
C PHE A 525 13.52 -4.80 -6.48
N THR A 526 14.00 -3.96 -5.56
CA THR A 526 15.25 -3.20 -5.79
C THR A 526 16.46 -4.13 -5.80
N GLN A 527 16.37 -5.26 -5.11
CA GLN A 527 17.42 -6.26 -5.00
C GLN A 527 17.36 -7.29 -6.13
N ASP A 528 17.19 -6.85 -7.38
CA ASP A 528 17.14 -7.77 -8.52
C ASP A 528 18.55 -8.17 -9.02
N GLU A 529 19.01 -9.35 -8.65
CA GLU A 529 20.35 -9.89 -8.99
C GLU A 529 20.65 -9.97 -10.49
N SER A 530 19.63 -9.97 -11.35
CA SER A 530 19.83 -10.13 -12.78
C SER A 530 20.26 -8.85 -13.50
N THR A 531 20.45 -7.74 -12.76
CA THR A 531 20.85 -6.46 -13.33
C THR A 531 21.96 -5.79 -12.51
N ASP A 532 23.04 -5.35 -13.17
CA ASP A 532 24.11 -4.57 -12.53
C ASP A 532 23.60 -3.23 -11.93
N GLU A 533 22.47 -2.72 -12.44
CA GLU A 533 21.80 -1.50 -11.95
C GLU A 533 20.85 -1.72 -10.76
N ALA A 534 20.76 -2.94 -10.21
CA ALA A 534 19.89 -3.23 -9.07
C ALA A 534 20.33 -2.54 -7.79
N LEU A 535 21.65 -2.37 -7.58
CA LEU A 535 22.21 -1.63 -6.44
C LEU A 535 21.77 -0.17 -6.35
N GLU A 536 21.08 0.32 -7.39
CA GLU A 536 20.70 1.71 -7.60
C GLU A 536 19.17 1.91 -7.77
N ALA A 537 18.38 0.82 -7.69
CA ALA A 537 16.94 0.85 -7.85
C ALA A 537 16.24 1.42 -6.62
N ASP A 538 15.20 2.21 -6.84
CA ASP A 538 14.36 2.76 -5.76
C ASP A 538 12.97 2.11 -5.84
N SER A 539 12.44 1.78 -4.67
CA SER A 539 11.08 1.29 -4.48
C SER A 539 10.04 2.14 -5.24
N SER A 540 10.23 3.47 -5.38
CA SER A 540 9.31 4.38 -6.10
C SER A 540 9.21 4.13 -7.61
N GLU A 541 10.13 3.37 -8.20
CA GLU A 541 10.20 3.13 -9.66
C GLU A 541 9.24 2.03 -10.14
N PHE A 542 8.74 1.20 -9.24
CA PHE A 542 7.89 0.07 -9.60
C PHE A 542 6.42 0.48 -9.73
N GLN A 543 5.81 0.24 -10.88
CA GLN A 543 4.42 0.62 -11.12
C GLN A 543 3.55 -0.58 -11.44
N LEU A 544 2.28 -0.54 -11.06
CA LEU A 544 1.35 -1.63 -11.35
C LEU A 544 1.22 -1.82 -12.86
N LEU A 545 1.38 -3.06 -13.32
CA LEU A 545 1.19 -3.47 -14.71
C LEU A 545 -0.24 -3.95 -14.91
N THR A 546 -1.14 -3.04 -15.28
CA THR A 546 -2.51 -3.41 -15.67
C THR A 546 -2.54 -3.89 -17.12
N PRO A 547 -3.60 -4.62 -17.56
CA PRO A 547 -3.73 -5.03 -18.96
C PRO A 547 -3.67 -3.86 -19.94
N GLU A 548 -4.24 -2.70 -19.56
CA GLU A 548 -4.18 -1.50 -20.40
C GLU A 548 -2.74 -0.98 -20.53
N ILE A 549 -1.98 -0.94 -19.44
CA ILE A 549 -0.58 -0.50 -19.44
C ILE A 549 0.29 -1.50 -20.22
N ALA A 550 0.09 -2.80 -20.02
CA ALA A 550 0.81 -3.84 -20.75
C ALA A 550 0.51 -3.79 -22.26
N GLY A 551 -0.73 -3.54 -22.65
CA GLY A 551 -1.11 -3.31 -24.05
C GLY A 551 -0.46 -2.06 -24.65
N LEU A 552 -0.36 -0.96 -23.89
CA LEU A 552 0.25 0.29 -24.35
C LEU A 552 1.79 0.24 -24.42
N LEU A 553 2.44 -0.39 -23.44
CA LEU A 553 3.90 -0.49 -23.36
C LEU A 553 4.44 -1.68 -24.14
N LEU A 554 3.91 -2.87 -23.86
CA LEU A 554 4.50 -4.14 -24.31
C LEU A 554 3.80 -4.70 -25.54
N ARG A 555 2.58 -4.21 -25.85
CA ARG A 555 1.65 -4.78 -26.83
C ARG A 555 1.19 -6.20 -26.48
N GLU A 556 1.29 -6.56 -25.21
CA GLU A 556 0.95 -7.87 -24.66
C GLU A 556 0.03 -7.67 -23.44
N PRO A 557 -1.27 -7.37 -23.65
CA PRO A 557 -2.19 -7.01 -22.56
C PRO A 557 -2.36 -8.13 -21.52
N ALA A 558 -2.20 -9.40 -21.92
CA ALA A 558 -2.32 -10.55 -21.04
C ALA A 558 -1.19 -10.66 -19.99
N LEU A 559 -0.07 -9.95 -20.18
CA LEU A 559 0.96 -9.82 -19.15
C LEU A 559 0.49 -8.99 -17.95
N GLY A 560 -0.48 -8.10 -18.13
CA GLY A 560 -1.02 -7.27 -17.05
C GLY A 560 -2.04 -8.00 -16.19
N ARG A 561 -2.16 -7.61 -14.91
CA ARG A 561 -3.16 -8.18 -13.97
C ARG A 561 -4.12 -7.10 -13.46
N PRO A 562 -5.43 -7.37 -13.36
CA PRO A 562 -6.46 -6.32 -13.32
C PRO A 562 -6.63 -5.46 -12.05
N GLY A 563 -5.77 -5.37 -11.05
CA GLY A 563 -6.02 -4.51 -9.86
C GLY A 563 -7.27 -4.87 -9.01
N ALA A 564 -7.22 -4.63 -7.69
CA ALA A 564 -8.25 -5.10 -6.74
C ALA A 564 -9.63 -4.40 -6.83
N GLY A 565 -9.86 -3.53 -7.82
CA GLY A 565 -11.10 -2.75 -7.96
C GLY A 565 -12.02 -3.22 -9.10
N ARG A 566 -11.63 -4.23 -9.88
CA ARG A 566 -12.44 -4.74 -10.99
C ARG A 566 -12.94 -6.13 -10.66
N GLY A 567 -13.91 -6.19 -9.74
CA GLY A 567 -14.78 -7.37 -9.61
C GLY A 567 -15.36 -7.69 -10.99
N LEU A 568 -15.49 -8.99 -11.27
CA LEU A 568 -15.91 -9.55 -12.55
C LEU A 568 -17.02 -8.74 -13.26
N PRO A 569 -16.97 -8.58 -14.59
CA PRO A 569 -18.18 -8.28 -15.34
C PRO A 569 -19.12 -9.48 -15.16
N GLY A 570 -20.17 -9.32 -14.35
CA GLY A 570 -21.26 -10.30 -14.35
C GLY A 570 -21.78 -10.48 -15.79
N PRO A 571 -22.25 -11.69 -16.16
CA PRO A 571 -22.73 -11.94 -17.51
C PRO A 571 -23.82 -10.93 -17.87
N ALA A 572 -23.61 -10.24 -18.99
CA ALA A 572 -24.49 -9.22 -19.51
C ALA A 572 -25.91 -9.78 -19.69
N GLY A 573 -26.81 -9.39 -18.78
CA GLY A 573 -28.25 -9.56 -19.00
C GLY A 573 -28.69 -8.68 -20.17
N PRO A 574 -29.41 -9.21 -21.16
CA PRO A 574 -29.89 -8.42 -22.29
C PRO A 574 -31.11 -7.62 -21.84
N GLY A 575 -30.97 -6.31 -21.59
CA GLY A 575 -32.13 -5.42 -21.52
C GLY A 575 -32.06 -4.26 -20.52
N ALA A 576 -31.13 -3.32 -20.68
CA ALA A 576 -31.28 -1.98 -20.11
C ALA A 576 -30.41 -0.96 -20.87
N HIS A 577 -30.85 -0.55 -22.05
CA HIS A 577 -30.31 0.64 -22.71
C HIS A 577 -30.96 1.90 -22.11
N ALA A 578 -30.32 2.48 -21.09
CA ALA A 578 -30.55 3.86 -20.68
C ALA A 578 -29.38 4.73 -21.23
N PRO A 579 -29.63 5.68 -22.14
CA PRO A 579 -28.60 6.57 -22.64
C PRO A 579 -28.46 7.76 -21.67
N GLY A 580 -27.32 7.88 -20.95
CA GLY A 580 -27.03 9.13 -20.24
C GLY A 580 -26.02 9.11 -19.10
N ALA A 581 -25.62 7.96 -18.55
CA ALA A 581 -24.61 7.93 -17.48
C ALA A 581 -23.21 7.74 -18.07
N GLY A 582 -22.45 8.84 -18.12
CA GLY A 582 -21.06 8.84 -18.57
C GLY A 582 -20.21 7.85 -17.76
N VAL A 583 -19.44 7.03 -18.48
CA VAL A 583 -18.47 6.07 -17.96
C VAL A 583 -17.38 6.84 -17.21
N MET A 584 -17.58 7.06 -15.91
CA MET A 584 -16.49 7.31 -14.96
C MET A 584 -15.77 5.98 -14.81
N ALA A 585 -14.73 5.77 -15.61
CA ALA A 585 -13.79 4.67 -15.43
C ALA A 585 -13.13 4.82 -14.06
N SER A 586 -13.69 4.15 -13.05
CA SER A 586 -13.10 4.00 -11.73
C SER A 586 -11.86 3.10 -11.84
N SER A 587 -10.75 3.70 -12.26
CA SER A 587 -9.44 3.06 -12.24
C SER A 587 -9.07 2.75 -10.79
N GLY A 588 -9.23 1.49 -10.38
CA GLY A 588 -8.32 0.67 -9.55
C GLY A 588 -7.67 1.23 -8.28
N LEU A 589 -8.01 2.43 -7.83
CA LEU A 589 -7.52 3.00 -6.58
C LEU A 589 -8.44 2.48 -5.48
N GLY A 590 -8.05 1.34 -4.89
CA GLY A 590 -8.56 0.90 -3.60
C GLY A 590 -8.42 2.01 -2.55
N ALA A 591 -9.17 1.85 -1.44
CA ALA A 591 -9.32 2.78 -0.32
C ALA A 591 -8.24 3.87 -0.25
N ALA A 592 -8.67 5.15 -0.26
CA ALA A 592 -7.83 6.33 -0.24
C ALA A 592 -7.02 6.46 1.07
N GLY A 593 -6.08 5.53 1.23
CA GLY A 593 -5.07 5.50 2.27
C GLY A 593 -4.00 6.54 1.97
N LEU A 594 -3.32 6.93 3.03
CA LEU A 594 -2.32 7.99 3.04
C LEU A 594 -0.95 7.47 2.69
N GLY A 595 -0.83 6.27 2.13
CA GLY A 595 0.41 5.57 1.75
C GLY A 595 0.33 5.10 0.30
N ARG A 596 1.47 4.78 -0.31
CA ARG A 596 1.40 3.97 -1.54
C ARG A 596 0.98 2.55 -1.12
N PRO A 597 0.01 1.94 -1.84
CA PRO A 597 -0.44 0.61 -1.48
C PRO A 597 0.71 -0.38 -1.64
N ARG A 598 0.88 -1.25 -0.65
CA ARG A 598 1.85 -2.35 -0.68
C ARG A 598 1.70 -3.20 -1.96
N PRO A 599 2.77 -3.91 -2.36
CA PRO A 599 2.64 -4.91 -3.40
C PRO A 599 1.55 -5.91 -3.04
N GLN A 600 0.55 -6.04 -3.91
CA GLN A 600 -0.56 -6.97 -3.71
C GLN A 600 -0.20 -8.33 -4.30
N VAL A 601 -0.46 -9.40 -3.56
CA VAL A 601 -0.20 -10.78 -4.01
C VAL A 601 -0.88 -11.04 -5.36
N GLY A 602 -0.15 -11.68 -6.28
CA GLY A 602 -0.62 -11.99 -7.64
C GLY A 602 -0.67 -10.79 -8.59
N ARG A 603 -0.36 -9.57 -8.12
CA ARG A 603 -0.24 -8.39 -9.00
C ARG A 603 1.15 -8.29 -9.59
N ARG A 604 1.19 -7.68 -10.78
CA ARG A 604 2.41 -7.47 -11.55
C ARG A 604 2.80 -6.02 -11.56
N TYR A 605 4.10 -5.80 -11.59
CA TYR A 605 4.73 -4.50 -11.55
C TYR A 605 5.75 -4.41 -12.67
N PHE A 606 6.02 -3.19 -13.14
CA PHE A 606 7.05 -2.93 -14.12
C PHE A 606 7.98 -1.83 -13.66
N ARG A 607 9.22 -1.88 -14.16
CA ARG A 607 10.24 -0.83 -14.01
C ARG A 607 10.77 -0.48 -15.40
N ILE A 608 11.03 0.81 -15.62
CA ILE A 608 11.61 1.31 -16.87
C ILE A 608 13.07 1.67 -16.64
N ARG A 609 13.97 1.08 -17.44
CA ARG A 609 15.39 1.40 -17.52
C ARG A 609 15.71 2.07 -18.85
N SER A 610 16.58 3.07 -18.83
CA SER A 610 17.11 3.67 -20.06
C SER A 610 18.38 4.44 -19.73
N THR A 611 19.37 4.37 -20.63
CA THR A 611 20.62 5.13 -20.53
C THR A 611 20.40 6.64 -20.58
N ALA A 612 19.25 7.10 -21.10
CA ALA A 612 18.88 8.51 -21.15
C ALA A 612 18.36 9.06 -19.80
N LEU A 613 18.13 8.21 -18.80
CA LEU A 613 17.69 8.63 -17.47
C LEU A 613 18.87 9.12 -16.65
N ASN A 614 18.86 10.41 -16.28
CA ASN A 614 19.96 10.99 -15.52
C ASN A 614 19.95 10.48 -14.06
N ARG A 615 21.03 9.82 -13.65
CA ARG A 615 21.18 9.21 -12.32
C ARG A 615 21.40 10.22 -11.20
N ILE A 616 21.88 11.42 -11.53
CA ILE A 616 22.27 12.46 -10.55
C ILE A 616 21.06 13.08 -9.84
N ASN A 617 19.87 13.07 -10.46
CA ASN A 617 18.65 13.68 -9.90
C ASN A 617 17.84 12.75 -8.97
N ARG A 618 18.41 11.63 -8.52
CA ARG A 618 17.69 10.62 -7.74
C ARG A 618 17.40 10.99 -6.29
N ALA A 619 18.22 11.85 -5.66
CA ALA A 619 18.06 12.23 -4.25
C ALA A 619 16.89 13.20 -3.99
N ARG A 620 16.13 13.56 -5.03
CA ARG A 620 15.19 14.68 -5.04
C ARG A 620 13.95 14.26 -5.82
N ARG A 621 13.19 13.30 -5.29
CA ARG A 621 11.97 12.77 -5.94
C ARG A 621 10.71 13.27 -5.25
N LEU A 622 9.69 13.57 -6.04
CA LEU A 622 8.33 13.76 -5.53
C LEU A 622 7.72 12.38 -5.28
N ALA A 623 7.61 11.98 -4.01
CA ALA A 623 6.78 10.83 -3.66
C ALA A 623 5.31 11.09 -4.04
N ARG A 624 4.85 12.35 -3.87
CA ARG A 624 3.47 12.78 -4.11
C ARG A 624 3.39 14.16 -4.74
N ARG A 625 2.51 14.30 -5.73
CA ARG A 625 2.16 15.60 -6.34
C ARG A 625 1.03 16.34 -5.61
N LEU A 626 0.22 15.60 -4.86
CA LEU A 626 -0.93 16.11 -4.12
C LEU A 626 -0.80 15.66 -2.67
N HIS A 627 -0.90 16.61 -1.75
CA HIS A 627 -0.83 16.36 -0.31
C HIS A 627 -1.99 17.09 0.37
N VAL A 628 -2.70 16.42 1.28
CA VAL A 628 -3.90 16.96 1.93
C VAL A 628 -3.76 16.83 3.44
N VAL A 629 -3.63 17.97 4.11
CA VAL A 629 -3.51 18.04 5.58
C VAL A 629 -4.78 18.58 6.17
N MET A 630 -5.41 17.82 7.06
CA MET A 630 -6.51 18.28 7.89
C MET A 630 -5.97 18.65 9.27
N GLU A 631 -6.29 19.85 9.76
CA GLU A 631 -5.93 20.32 11.09
C GLU A 631 -7.22 20.68 11.85
N PRO A 632 -7.84 19.71 12.55
CA PRO A 632 -9.17 19.89 13.13
C PRO A 632 -9.24 21.00 14.18
N SER A 633 -8.21 21.16 15.02
CA SER A 633 -8.18 22.19 16.06
C SER A 633 -8.18 23.61 15.49
N LYS A 634 -7.46 23.83 14.39
CA LYS A 634 -7.41 25.09 13.65
C LYS A 634 -8.57 25.20 12.65
N ARG A 635 -9.44 24.18 12.58
CA ARG A 635 -10.54 24.04 11.60
C ARG A 635 -10.06 24.33 10.19
N ARG A 636 -8.89 23.79 9.86
CA ARG A 636 -8.13 24.17 8.67
C ARG A 636 -7.87 22.95 7.80
N LEU A 637 -8.17 23.06 6.51
CA LEU A 637 -7.84 22.04 5.51
C LEU A 637 -6.84 22.65 4.53
N ARG A 638 -5.69 22.01 4.36
CA ARG A 638 -4.65 22.44 3.43
C ARG A 638 -4.55 21.44 2.29
N VAL A 639 -4.65 21.94 1.07
CA VAL A 639 -4.41 21.19 -0.16
C VAL A 639 -3.14 21.72 -0.79
N GLN A 640 -2.10 20.90 -0.83
CA GLN A 640 -0.80 21.25 -1.41
C GLN A 640 -0.63 20.55 -2.76
N LEU A 641 -0.37 21.35 -3.79
CA LEU A 641 0.00 20.90 -5.13
C LEU A 641 1.50 21.09 -5.32
N ARG A 642 2.24 20.00 -5.41
CA ARG A 642 3.68 20.00 -5.65
C ARG A 642 3.93 19.85 -7.16
N LEU A 643 4.51 20.88 -7.76
CA LEU A 643 4.93 20.91 -9.16
C LEU A 643 6.40 20.55 -9.27
N SER A 644 6.76 19.70 -10.22
CA SER A 644 8.16 19.54 -10.61
C SER A 644 8.71 20.86 -11.19
N GLU A 645 10.02 21.05 -11.17
CA GLU A 645 10.67 22.24 -11.75
C GLU A 645 10.20 22.49 -13.18
N ARG A 646 10.15 21.43 -13.99
CA ARG A 646 9.66 21.49 -15.37
C ARG A 646 8.20 21.94 -15.42
N GLN A 647 7.32 21.33 -14.62
CA GLN A 647 5.90 21.71 -14.63
C GLN A 647 5.71 23.16 -14.20
N ALA A 648 6.47 23.59 -13.20
CA ALA A 648 6.46 24.96 -12.72
C ALA A 648 6.92 25.94 -13.83
N GLN A 649 7.98 25.60 -14.58
CA GLN A 649 8.42 26.34 -15.76
C GLN A 649 7.39 26.33 -16.91
N GLN A 650 6.69 25.21 -17.14
CA GLN A 650 5.62 25.13 -18.15
C GLN A 650 4.44 26.03 -17.78
N VAL A 651 4.01 25.99 -16.52
CA VAL A 651 2.98 26.88 -15.99
C VAL A 651 3.43 28.33 -16.11
N LEU A 652 4.69 28.64 -15.81
CA LEU A 652 5.25 29.97 -15.98
C LEU A 652 5.24 30.43 -17.44
N ALA A 653 5.61 29.56 -18.38
CA ALA A 653 5.63 29.87 -19.80
C ALA A 653 4.22 30.18 -20.35
N LEU A 654 3.17 29.53 -19.82
CA LEU A 654 1.78 29.84 -20.17
C LEU A 654 1.30 31.18 -19.54
N LEU A 655 1.88 31.57 -18.40
CA LEU A 655 1.59 32.84 -17.74
C LEU A 655 2.34 34.03 -18.34
N GLN A 656 3.50 33.80 -18.93
CA GLN A 656 4.29 34.83 -19.58
C GLN A 656 3.84 34.98 -21.03
N PRO A 657 3.21 36.11 -21.40
CA PRO A 657 2.78 36.31 -22.78
C PRO A 657 4.01 36.43 -23.69
N SER A 658 3.98 35.77 -24.85
CA SER A 658 5.09 35.79 -25.82
C SER A 658 5.37 37.17 -26.43
N SER A 659 4.45 38.12 -26.22
CA SER A 659 4.54 39.52 -26.62
C SER A 659 3.98 40.39 -25.48
N PRO A 660 4.51 41.59 -25.22
CA PRO A 660 3.94 42.52 -24.23
C PRO A 660 2.47 42.88 -24.50
N SER A 661 1.97 42.68 -25.73
CA SER A 661 0.56 42.89 -26.12
C SER A 661 -0.32 41.63 -26.04
N ALA A 662 0.26 40.43 -25.87
CA ALA A 662 -0.51 39.19 -25.83
C ALA A 662 -1.15 38.99 -24.44
N ARG A 663 -2.40 38.49 -24.43
CA ARG A 663 -3.10 38.14 -23.19
C ARG A 663 -2.51 36.85 -22.60
N ARG A 664 -2.48 36.76 -21.27
CA ARG A 664 -2.05 35.55 -20.55
C ARG A 664 -3.05 34.42 -20.80
N ASP A 665 -2.58 33.20 -21.01
CA ASP A 665 -3.42 32.02 -21.20
C ASP A 665 -3.82 31.39 -19.85
N LEU A 666 -4.61 32.15 -19.07
CA LEU A 666 -5.12 31.69 -17.78
C LEU A 666 -5.94 30.39 -17.87
N PRO A 667 -6.80 30.18 -18.89
CA PRO A 667 -7.55 28.93 -19.02
C PRO A 667 -6.64 27.69 -19.12
N SER A 668 -5.58 27.73 -19.92
CA SER A 668 -4.65 26.60 -20.05
C SER A 668 -3.88 26.33 -18.75
N VAL A 669 -3.49 27.36 -18.01
CA VAL A 669 -2.84 27.18 -16.70
C VAL A 669 -3.78 26.53 -15.70
N LEU A 670 -5.04 26.97 -15.65
CA LEU A 670 -6.04 26.37 -14.77
C LEU A 670 -6.34 24.93 -15.12
N ALA A 671 -6.44 24.61 -16.42
CA ALA A 671 -6.59 23.24 -16.88
C ALA A 671 -5.39 22.37 -16.48
N ALA A 672 -4.16 22.90 -16.60
CA ALA A 672 -2.95 22.20 -16.18
C ALA A 672 -2.92 21.92 -14.67
N LEU A 673 -3.28 22.90 -13.82
CA LEU A 673 -3.37 22.71 -12.38
C LEU A 673 -4.48 21.74 -11.98
N ARG A 674 -5.67 21.86 -12.60
CA ARG A 674 -6.82 20.98 -12.35
C ARG A 674 -6.49 19.52 -12.66
N GLY A 675 -5.77 19.27 -13.76
CA GLY A 675 -5.32 17.94 -14.14
C GLY A 675 -4.43 17.23 -13.10
N LEU A 676 -3.83 17.97 -12.15
CA LEU A 676 -3.01 17.40 -11.08
C LEU A 676 -3.83 16.84 -9.92
N TYR A 677 -5.00 17.41 -9.64
CA TYR A 677 -5.78 17.07 -8.44
C TYR A 677 -7.14 16.43 -8.73
N GLU A 678 -7.75 16.70 -9.88
CA GLU A 678 -9.14 16.32 -10.17
C GLU A 678 -9.43 14.83 -10.01
N ALA A 679 -8.49 13.96 -10.37
CA ALA A 679 -8.68 12.51 -10.30
C ALA A 679 -8.55 11.92 -8.89
N ARG A 680 -7.76 12.57 -8.00
CA ARG A 680 -7.39 11.99 -6.69
C ARG A 680 -7.93 12.76 -5.50
N LEU A 681 -7.97 14.08 -5.59
CA LEU A 681 -8.42 14.94 -4.51
C LEU A 681 -9.83 14.61 -4.00
N PRO A 682 -10.83 14.26 -4.85
CA PRO A 682 -12.15 13.90 -4.34
C PRO A 682 -12.12 12.67 -3.42
N LEU A 683 -11.36 11.64 -3.80
CA LEU A 683 -11.23 10.39 -3.05
C LEU A 683 -10.52 10.63 -1.71
N ILE A 684 -9.43 11.40 -1.73
CA ILE A 684 -8.68 11.77 -0.53
C ILE A 684 -9.57 12.59 0.40
N LEU A 685 -10.24 13.63 -0.11
CA LEU A 685 -11.12 14.47 0.71
C LEU A 685 -12.28 13.67 1.30
N ALA A 686 -12.92 12.79 0.54
CA ALA A 686 -14.00 11.95 1.07
C ALA A 686 -13.53 11.08 2.23
N SER A 687 -12.40 10.38 2.06
CA SER A 687 -11.75 9.58 3.10
C SER A 687 -11.43 10.42 4.34
N ARG A 688 -10.81 11.59 4.15
CA ARG A 688 -10.47 12.52 5.24
C ARG A 688 -11.69 13.04 5.99
N LEU A 689 -12.76 13.42 5.28
CA LEU A 689 -13.98 13.93 5.90
C LEU A 689 -14.66 12.85 6.75
N VAL A 690 -14.69 11.60 6.28
CA VAL A 690 -15.23 10.47 7.05
C VAL A 690 -14.36 10.17 8.26
N ARG A 691 -13.03 10.02 8.07
CA ARG A 691 -12.07 9.74 9.15
C ARG A 691 -12.13 10.77 10.28
N HIS A 692 -12.26 12.05 9.96
CA HIS A 692 -12.36 13.12 10.97
C HIS A 692 -13.80 13.41 11.41
N GLN A 693 -14.76 12.52 11.12
CA GLN A 693 -16.16 12.61 11.54
C GLN A 693 -16.89 13.89 11.06
N LEU A 694 -16.41 14.49 9.97
CA LEU A 694 -17.05 15.62 9.29
C LEU A 694 -18.16 15.15 8.34
N ALA A 695 -18.14 13.87 7.94
CA ALA A 695 -19.19 13.15 7.24
C ALA A 695 -19.35 11.75 7.86
N LYS A 696 -20.53 11.13 7.80
CA LYS A 696 -20.72 9.77 8.33
C LYS A 696 -20.18 8.70 7.38
N ASP A 697 -20.34 8.91 6.08
CA ASP A 697 -19.91 7.98 5.05
C ASP A 697 -19.45 8.73 3.79
N ALA A 698 -18.89 7.98 2.83
CA ALA A 698 -18.40 8.54 1.58
C ALA A 698 -19.52 9.16 0.71
N ALA A 699 -20.77 8.73 0.88
CA ALA A 699 -21.90 9.29 0.13
C ALA A 699 -22.28 10.68 0.67
N GLU A 700 -22.37 10.85 1.99
CA GLU A 700 -22.57 12.15 2.66
C GLU A 700 -21.41 13.11 2.36
N ALA A 701 -20.18 12.59 2.23
CA ALA A 701 -19.00 13.39 1.91
C ALA A 701 -18.99 13.96 0.48
N SER A 702 -19.73 13.36 -0.46
CA SER A 702 -19.66 13.71 -1.90
C SER A 702 -20.01 15.18 -2.19
N ALA A 703 -21.10 15.70 -1.61
CA ALA A 703 -21.53 17.08 -1.84
C ALA A 703 -20.55 18.13 -1.24
N PRO A 704 -20.07 17.99 0.02
CA PRO A 704 -18.99 18.82 0.55
C PRO A 704 -17.71 18.79 -0.29
N VAL A 705 -17.33 17.60 -0.77
CA VAL A 705 -16.15 17.43 -1.64
C VAL A 705 -16.31 18.23 -2.93
N ASP A 706 -17.45 18.12 -3.60
CA ASP A 706 -17.75 18.90 -4.81
C ASP A 706 -17.70 20.42 -4.56
N ALA A 707 -18.22 20.86 -3.41
CA ALA A 707 -18.17 22.27 -3.01
C ALA A 707 -16.73 22.75 -2.78
N LEU A 708 -15.90 21.96 -2.08
CA LEU A 708 -14.47 22.22 -1.87
C LEU A 708 -13.71 22.30 -3.20
N LEU A 709 -13.97 21.39 -4.14
CA LEU A 709 -13.33 21.39 -5.46
C LEU A 709 -13.70 22.62 -6.29
N LYS A 710 -14.97 23.04 -6.26
CA LYS A 710 -15.43 24.27 -6.93
C LYS A 710 -14.77 25.51 -6.33
N ALA A 711 -14.72 25.60 -4.99
CA ALA A 711 -14.07 26.68 -4.28
C ALA A 711 -12.56 26.74 -4.58
N LEU A 712 -11.89 25.58 -4.61
CA LEU A 712 -10.47 25.47 -4.97
C LEU A 712 -10.20 25.99 -6.40
N ALA A 713 -10.99 25.55 -7.38
CA ALA A 713 -10.85 25.99 -8.76
C ALA A 713 -11.07 27.51 -8.91
N ALA A 714 -12.07 28.06 -8.21
CA ALA A 714 -12.33 29.50 -8.18
C ALA A 714 -11.16 30.28 -7.55
N SER A 715 -10.62 29.80 -6.43
CA SER A 715 -9.48 30.42 -5.76
C SER A 715 -8.19 30.39 -6.58
N PHE A 716 -7.90 29.29 -7.30
CA PHE A 716 -6.78 29.26 -8.23
C PHE A 716 -6.97 30.24 -9.40
N SER A 717 -8.19 30.36 -9.93
CA SER A 717 -8.47 31.36 -10.98
C SER A 717 -8.20 32.78 -10.51
N LYS A 718 -8.72 33.11 -9.30
CA LYS A 718 -8.47 34.40 -8.65
C LYS A 718 -6.99 34.63 -8.40
N PHE A 719 -6.28 33.65 -7.82
CA PHE A 719 -4.85 33.71 -7.54
C PHE A 719 -4.03 33.98 -8.81
N LEU A 720 -4.28 33.25 -9.90
CA LEU A 720 -3.54 33.44 -11.15
C LEU A 720 -3.83 34.79 -11.81
N SER A 721 -5.04 35.33 -11.65
CA SER A 721 -5.36 36.68 -12.17
C SER A 721 -4.68 37.80 -11.37
N GLN A 722 -4.55 37.64 -10.06
CA GLN A 722 -4.10 38.72 -9.15
C GLN A 722 -2.63 38.61 -8.74
N ARG A 723 -2.10 37.40 -8.59
CA ARG A 723 -0.81 37.09 -7.94
C ARG A 723 0.09 36.18 -8.77
N SER A 724 -0.09 36.12 -10.10
CA SER A 724 0.79 35.31 -10.98
C SER A 724 2.28 35.65 -10.84
N ALA A 725 2.62 36.87 -10.44
CA ALA A 725 4.00 37.30 -10.19
C ALA A 725 4.65 36.54 -9.02
N GLN A 726 3.88 36.12 -7.99
CA GLN A 726 4.40 35.31 -6.89
C GLN A 726 4.78 33.91 -7.37
N LEU A 727 3.95 33.31 -8.23
CA LEU A 727 4.27 32.04 -8.85
C LEU A 727 5.52 32.16 -9.75
N ALA A 728 5.64 33.24 -10.53
CA ALA A 728 6.82 33.49 -11.33
C ALA A 728 8.11 33.64 -10.49
N ALA A 729 8.03 34.33 -9.36
CA ALA A 729 9.16 34.46 -8.44
C ALA A 729 9.57 33.11 -7.84
N ALA A 730 8.60 32.32 -7.36
CA ALA A 730 8.86 30.99 -6.81
C ALA A 730 9.47 30.01 -7.84
N VAL A 731 9.09 30.12 -9.12
CA VAL A 731 9.68 29.33 -10.22
C VAL A 731 11.11 29.78 -10.54
N ALA A 732 11.44 31.06 -10.34
CA ALA A 732 12.75 31.62 -10.64
C ALA A 732 13.81 31.26 -9.59
N GLU A 733 13.38 30.94 -8.37
CA GLU A 733 14.29 30.42 -7.34
C GLU A 733 14.84 29.05 -7.74
N PRO A 734 16.14 28.77 -7.53
CA PRO A 734 16.78 27.50 -7.89
C PRO A 734 16.37 26.34 -6.96
N ALA A 735 15.12 26.34 -6.49
CA ALA A 735 14.55 25.27 -5.70
C ALA A 735 13.96 24.19 -6.63
N HIS A 736 13.98 22.94 -6.17
CA HIS A 736 13.44 21.81 -6.92
C HIS A 736 11.91 21.89 -6.96
N GLY A 737 11.38 22.60 -7.96
CA GLY A 737 9.94 22.74 -8.17
C GLY A 737 9.28 23.82 -7.31
N VAL A 738 7.96 23.75 -7.23
CA VAL A 738 7.12 24.75 -6.57
C VAL A 738 5.98 24.06 -5.84
N THR A 739 5.63 24.54 -4.65
CA THR A 739 4.45 24.09 -3.92
C THR A 739 3.40 25.19 -3.89
N ILE A 740 2.20 24.89 -4.37
CA ILE A 740 1.02 25.76 -4.29
C ILE A 740 0.13 25.22 -3.17
N THR A 741 -0.11 26.03 -2.14
CA THR A 741 -0.92 25.64 -0.98
C THR A 741 -2.25 26.40 -1.01
N ALA A 742 -3.36 25.68 -1.00
CA ALA A 742 -4.69 26.23 -0.79
C ALA A 742 -5.16 25.87 0.63
N THR A 743 -5.49 26.90 1.42
CA THR A 743 -5.88 26.77 2.82
C THR A 743 -7.34 27.16 2.99
N PHE A 744 -8.19 26.19 3.33
CA PHE A 744 -9.56 26.43 3.73
C PHE A 744 -9.59 26.68 5.24
N HIS A 745 -10.34 27.71 5.64
CA HIS A 745 -10.57 28.08 7.03
C HIS A 745 -12.00 27.71 7.45
N ASP A 746 -12.19 27.54 8.76
CA ASP A 746 -13.47 27.18 9.38
C ASP A 746 -14.13 25.91 8.83
N VAL A 747 -13.34 24.91 8.45
CA VAL A 747 -13.84 23.61 7.98
C VAL A 747 -14.51 22.88 9.14
N THR A 748 -15.83 22.86 9.13
CA THR A 748 -16.70 22.27 10.15
C THR A 748 -17.89 21.60 9.48
N ARG A 749 -18.49 20.61 10.13
CA ARG A 749 -19.64 19.87 9.58
C ARG A 749 -20.77 20.80 9.12
N ASP A 750 -21.12 21.79 9.94
CA ASP A 750 -22.20 22.74 9.63
C ASP A 750 -21.88 23.63 8.42
N LYS A 751 -20.63 24.10 8.31
CA LYS A 751 -20.21 24.97 7.18
C LYS A 751 -19.99 24.18 5.89
N LEU A 752 -19.62 22.91 5.99
CA LEU A 752 -19.47 22.02 4.83
C LEU A 752 -20.82 21.67 4.17
N GLY A 753 -21.92 21.71 4.93
CA GLY A 753 -23.27 21.61 4.38
C GLY A 753 -23.79 22.89 3.70
N GLY A 754 -23.06 24.00 3.81
CA GLY A 754 -23.43 25.31 3.26
C GLY A 754 -22.49 25.81 2.16
N ALA A 755 -22.44 27.13 1.96
CA ALA A 755 -21.52 27.76 1.02
C ALA A 755 -20.08 27.74 1.57
N VAL A 756 -19.23 26.89 0.99
CA VAL A 756 -17.81 26.79 1.33
C VAL A 756 -17.08 28.09 0.97
N GLN A 757 -16.34 28.64 1.94
CA GLN A 757 -15.53 29.83 1.71
C GLN A 757 -14.35 29.53 0.76
N PRO A 758 -13.98 30.48 -0.12
CA PRO A 758 -12.84 30.30 -1.00
C PRO A 758 -11.54 30.19 -0.19
N PRO A 759 -10.67 29.20 -0.48
CA PRO A 759 -9.43 29.04 0.25
C PRO A 759 -8.42 30.15 -0.08
N ASP A 760 -7.55 30.45 0.88
CA ASP A 760 -6.39 31.31 0.68
C ASP A 760 -5.28 30.53 -0.03
N VAL A 761 -4.74 31.10 -1.10
CA VAL A 761 -3.71 30.47 -1.93
C VAL A 761 -2.36 31.16 -1.71
N SER A 762 -1.35 30.37 -1.34
CA SER A 762 0.06 30.76 -1.27
C SER A 762 0.92 29.88 -2.16
N VAL A 763 2.10 30.39 -2.55
CA VAL A 763 3.07 29.68 -3.38
C VAL A 763 4.44 29.81 -2.77
N HIS A 764 5.18 28.70 -2.73
CA HIS A 764 6.52 28.61 -2.18
C HIS A 764 7.44 27.88 -3.15
N ALA A 765 8.70 28.28 -3.23
CA ALA A 765 9.71 27.58 -4.00
C ALA A 765 10.10 26.27 -3.29
N GLY A 766 10.32 25.20 -4.06
CA GLY A 766 10.65 23.86 -3.56
C GLY A 766 9.44 23.01 -3.15
N TRP A 767 9.70 21.73 -2.92
CA TRP A 767 8.68 20.74 -2.50
C TRP A 767 8.52 20.63 -0.99
N LYS A 768 9.61 20.88 -0.26
CA LYS A 768 9.59 20.96 1.20
C LYS A 768 9.17 22.38 1.52
N SER A 769 8.00 22.59 2.12
CA SER A 769 7.71 23.90 2.71
C SER A 769 8.66 24.06 3.89
N SER A 770 9.81 24.69 3.67
CA SER A 770 10.73 25.14 4.74
C SER A 770 10.12 26.26 5.59
N ALA A 771 8.83 26.56 5.39
CA ALA A 771 8.06 27.46 6.21
C ALA A 771 6.66 26.88 6.34
N LEU A 772 6.35 26.31 7.50
CA LEU A 772 5.07 26.47 8.20
C LEU A 772 5.14 25.94 9.63
#